data_AF-A0A2V7DJ79-F1
#
_entry.id   AF-A0A2V7DJ79-F1
#
_cell.length_a   1.000
_cell.length_b   1.000
_cell.length_c   1.000
_cell.angle_alpha   90.00
_cell.angle_beta   90.00
_cell.angle_gamma   90.00
#
_symmetry.space_group_name_H-M   'P 1'
#
loop_
_entity.id
_entity.type
_entity.pdbx_description
1 polymer ?
#
loop_
_entity_poly.entity_id
_entity_poly.type
_entity_poly.pdbx_seq_one_letter_code
_entity_poly.pdbx_strand_id
1 'polypeptide(L)'
;MLTFHRRALAVFVLVTLCPNLAWSQPEKVGIVTTLVGNVTARRVILPESVPLKFKDDVFYEDTITTGDQSLARVLLGGKSIVTIRERSVLTITESPGRSFVNLESGKIGLAVARDRLAPGESVDIRTPNAVIGVRGTVVVTEVLPGASNIYFLRGSGECSVLDPRTRRPIGAPVIVKPFEAFKVVGSTMRIDPIPPSQVGQITAGLDVKGYQHIEAGNKEQVKKQVTDATAAVVGALASGAAVGLDSEGRIVMGTDLRVVVPDVNGPSNFPPNITIDPALIPFVAGRAAAPTPVVTVPGGIGALTIPGNAFEVQARIATPSDLDRPLFQVINGNLNIGGNVLNVLGSLSSTSALPVLSTDPTTITTGSDFVRIASGASVSLTGPLVSDTDGMFNISGRMLAVDGGGSLTSTGATPVLQFNKTNVTVTGDFVGVGNGARLMMTGSSDPLVTVASAAKLAVGNALLSGSNATITVSTPTLVNVAGGSSITAGSVLDLTNTSLDLGTSGTVLNLSGGSKVATTTASAIRISGGSLTADVLARTDGLANVLTLTGPVLDITNTSVRLQRINETPARSTDVFALTLGLNMPVIRMSGSTLTTTGVDADLVAVGGGVKTTGTALTATGSSTVNVKGSLLRLADVTSLATDPLVQLAASTVNQTATAKALIDVSGTTALTRQLLALDNSTVTATGNVLTVRGSLSDVPSRMTLTGPLFVATNNSGVSSASGFVIDQGAALTGTSPRDLIRLVTSTFTSGPAASANFFEVASDPLSATRSAVSIAGRLL
;
A
#
# COMPACT_ATOMS: atom_id res chain seq x y z
N MET A 1 23.34 79.02 14.15
CA MET A 1 24.34 77.99 14.48
C MET A 1 24.28 76.93 13.38
N LEU A 2 24.85 77.19 12.21
CA LEU A 2 26.26 77.06 11.86
C LEU A 2 26.83 75.64 12.06
N THR A 3 27.12 75.03 10.90
CA THR A 3 28.26 74.15 10.59
C THR A 3 28.35 72.82 11.33
N PHE A 4 27.87 71.72 10.73
CA PHE A 4 28.54 70.40 10.71
C PHE A 4 27.91 69.38 9.73
N HIS A 5 27.23 69.83 8.65
CA HIS A 5 26.49 68.98 7.70
C HIS A 5 27.26 68.55 6.42
N ARG A 6 28.60 68.49 6.43
CA ARG A 6 29.36 68.20 5.18
C ARG A 6 30.55 67.24 5.28
N ARG A 7 30.71 66.45 6.36
CA ARG A 7 31.82 65.46 6.46
C ARG A 7 31.40 64.01 6.74
N ALA A 8 30.11 63.70 6.83
CA ALA A 8 29.65 62.32 7.05
C ALA A 8 29.45 61.51 5.76
N LEU A 9 29.46 62.14 4.57
CA LEU A 9 29.21 61.45 3.29
C LEU A 9 30.48 60.90 2.60
N ALA A 10 31.66 61.11 3.16
CA ALA A 10 32.94 60.69 2.55
C ALA A 10 33.55 59.42 3.16
N VAL A 11 32.98 58.89 4.26
CA VAL A 11 33.47 57.63 4.89
C VAL A 11 32.61 56.42 4.53
N PHE A 12 31.41 56.62 3.95
CA PHE A 12 30.55 55.51 3.53
C PHE A 12 30.86 54.98 2.11
N VAL A 13 31.77 55.61 1.37
CA VAL A 13 32.18 55.18 0.01
C VAL A 13 33.56 54.47 0.02
N LEU A 14 34.21 54.36 1.19
CA LEU A 14 35.54 53.74 1.32
C LEU A 14 35.53 52.48 2.22
N VAL A 15 34.40 51.77 2.28
CA VAL A 15 34.31 50.40 2.87
C VAL A 15 33.76 49.39 1.85
N THR A 16 33.24 49.84 0.71
CA THR A 16 32.76 48.96 -0.37
C THR A 16 33.84 48.53 -1.37
N LEU A 17 35.11 48.90 -1.12
CA LEU A 17 36.26 48.56 -1.98
C LEU A 17 37.36 47.76 -1.25
N CYS A 18 37.04 47.13 -0.12
CA CYS A 18 37.83 45.98 0.31
C CYS A 18 37.46 44.82 -0.61
N PRO A 19 38.39 44.24 -1.40
CA PRO A 19 38.11 42.98 -2.08
C PRO A 19 37.73 42.00 -0.98
N ASN A 20 36.48 41.55 -0.99
CA ASN A 20 36.16 40.31 -0.33
C ASN A 20 37.18 39.32 -0.88
N LEU A 21 38.09 38.85 -0.03
CA LEU A 21 38.76 37.59 -0.25
C LEU A 21 37.62 36.59 -0.39
N ALA A 22 37.19 36.38 -1.63
CA ALA A 22 36.32 35.29 -1.98
C ALA A 22 37.16 34.05 -1.67
N TRP A 23 37.02 33.54 -0.44
CA TRP A 23 37.37 32.17 -0.17
C TRP A 23 36.55 31.37 -1.16
N SER A 24 37.23 30.87 -2.19
CA SER A 24 36.65 29.98 -3.17
C SER A 24 35.95 28.89 -2.39
N GLN A 25 34.63 28.79 -2.54
CA GLN A 25 33.88 27.67 -1.97
C GLN A 25 34.56 26.39 -2.45
N PRO A 26 34.84 25.43 -1.54
CA PRO A 26 35.52 24.21 -1.92
C PRO A 26 34.70 23.52 -3.00
N GLU A 27 35.36 23.13 -4.08
CA GLU A 27 34.71 22.61 -5.28
C GLU A 27 33.89 21.36 -4.95
N LYS A 28 32.62 21.35 -5.35
CA LYS A 28 31.71 20.22 -5.11
C LYS A 28 32.05 19.08 -6.07
N VAL A 29 32.48 17.95 -5.51
CA VAL A 29 32.92 16.76 -6.27
C VAL A 29 31.89 15.64 -6.28
N GLY A 30 30.91 15.66 -5.36
CA GLY A 30 29.88 14.62 -5.33
C GLY A 30 28.72 14.88 -4.37
N ILE A 31 27.80 13.91 -4.33
CA ILE A 31 26.65 13.90 -3.42
C ILE A 31 26.47 12.52 -2.77
N VAL A 32 26.12 12.50 -1.48
CA VAL A 32 25.79 11.27 -0.75
C VAL A 32 24.41 10.76 -1.19
N THR A 33 24.39 9.61 -1.86
CA THR A 33 23.16 8.97 -2.37
C THR A 33 22.61 7.90 -1.43
N THR A 34 23.38 7.45 -0.45
CA THR A 34 22.93 6.49 0.59
C THR A 34 23.84 6.57 1.79
N LEU A 35 23.29 6.48 2.99
CA LEU A 35 24.06 6.48 4.23
C LEU A 35 23.37 5.59 5.28
N VAL A 36 24.12 4.68 5.88
CA VAL A 36 23.70 3.78 6.95
C VAL A 36 24.77 3.81 8.05
N GLY A 37 24.38 3.90 9.32
CA GLY A 37 25.32 3.97 10.44
C GLY A 37 26.01 5.34 10.59
N ASN A 38 27.15 5.36 11.26
CA ASN A 38 27.91 6.57 11.55
C ASN A 38 28.96 6.83 10.46
N VAL A 39 28.75 7.88 9.67
CA VAL A 39 29.68 8.32 8.64
C VAL A 39 29.99 9.80 8.86
N THR A 40 31.27 10.14 8.90
CA THR A 40 31.72 11.51 9.11
C THR A 40 32.60 11.95 7.95
N ALA A 41 32.57 13.24 7.62
CA ALA A 41 33.48 13.87 6.70
C ALA A 41 34.30 14.94 7.42
N ARG A 42 35.62 14.89 7.26
CA ARG A 42 36.52 15.96 7.67
C ARG A 42 36.74 16.88 6.48
N ARG A 43 36.21 18.11 6.57
CA ARG A 43 36.34 19.14 5.53
C ARG A 43 37.67 19.87 5.70
N VAL A 44 38.33 20.24 4.59
CA VAL A 44 39.63 20.96 4.62
C VAL A 44 39.59 22.27 5.42
N ILE A 45 38.44 22.95 5.42
CA ILE A 45 38.25 24.29 6.02
C ILE A 45 37.82 24.21 7.49
N LEU A 46 37.44 23.03 7.99
CA LEU A 46 36.92 22.83 9.35
C LEU A 46 37.87 21.94 10.17
N PRO A 47 38.26 22.36 11.39
CA PRO A 47 39.16 21.55 12.23
C PRO A 47 38.51 20.27 12.78
N GLU A 48 37.17 20.20 12.85
CA GLU A 48 36.42 19.05 13.40
C GLU A 48 35.64 18.27 12.33
N SER A 49 35.55 16.94 12.51
CA SER A 49 34.79 16.04 11.62
C SER A 49 33.29 16.26 11.75
N VAL A 50 32.58 16.35 10.62
CA VAL A 50 31.14 16.60 10.55
C VAL A 50 30.39 15.33 10.19
N PRO A 51 29.31 14.95 10.92
CA PRO A 51 28.44 13.84 10.51
C PRO A 51 27.78 14.09 9.15
N LEU A 52 27.86 13.12 8.24
CA LEU A 52 27.22 13.18 6.93
C LEU A 52 25.76 12.72 6.99
N LYS A 53 24.91 13.30 6.14
CA LYS A 53 23.50 12.92 5.91
C LYS A 53 23.24 12.57 4.46
N PHE A 54 22.09 11.96 4.20
CA PHE A 54 21.62 11.71 2.84
C PHE A 54 21.43 13.04 2.09
N LYS A 55 21.90 13.09 0.83
CA LYS A 55 21.96 14.27 -0.05
C LYS A 55 22.95 15.36 0.36
N ASP A 56 23.83 15.10 1.34
CA ASP A 56 24.90 16.04 1.64
C ASP A 56 25.93 16.07 0.51
N ASP A 57 26.45 17.27 0.27
CA ASP A 57 27.49 17.51 -0.72
C ASP A 57 28.85 17.04 -0.20
N VAL A 58 29.63 16.42 -1.07
CA VAL A 58 31.03 16.05 -0.84
C VAL A 58 31.91 17.04 -1.61
N PHE A 59 32.88 17.62 -0.91
CA PHE A 59 33.78 18.64 -1.44
C PHE A 59 35.18 18.05 -1.71
N TYR A 60 35.94 18.74 -2.54
CA TYR A 60 37.32 18.42 -2.87
C TYR A 60 38.17 18.27 -1.60
N GLU A 61 39.02 17.22 -1.55
CA GLU A 61 39.90 16.85 -0.43
C GLU A 61 39.19 16.43 0.87
N ASP A 62 37.89 16.14 0.82
CA ASP A 62 37.19 15.58 1.96
C ASP A 62 37.70 14.17 2.31
N THR A 63 37.98 13.96 3.59
CA THR A 63 38.22 12.62 4.15
C THR A 63 36.91 12.09 4.74
N ILE A 64 36.38 11.03 4.14
CA ILE A 64 35.19 10.31 4.59
C ILE A 64 35.63 9.11 5.43
N THR A 65 35.09 9.02 6.64
CA THR A 65 35.35 7.95 7.59
C THR A 65 34.05 7.24 7.95
N THR A 66 33.97 5.94 7.71
CA THR A 66 32.85 5.08 8.10
C THR A 66 33.16 4.33 9.40
N GLY A 67 32.23 4.36 10.36
CA GLY A 67 32.33 3.60 11.60
C GLY A 67 32.03 2.10 11.45
N ASP A 68 31.88 1.41 12.57
CA ASP A 68 31.42 0.01 12.58
C ASP A 68 29.97 -0.09 12.09
N GLN A 69 29.62 -1.17 11.37
CA GLN A 69 28.30 -1.40 10.77
C GLN A 69 27.78 -0.24 9.90
N SER A 70 28.68 0.58 9.36
CA SER A 70 28.35 1.79 8.61
C SER A 70 28.64 1.64 7.12
N LEU A 71 27.85 2.27 6.26
CA LEU A 71 27.99 2.23 4.80
C LEU A 71 27.60 3.58 4.20
N ALA A 72 28.38 4.06 3.24
CA ALA A 72 28.06 5.25 2.45
C ALA A 72 28.11 4.96 0.95
N ARG A 73 27.19 5.53 0.17
CA ARG A 73 27.29 5.62 -1.28
C ARG A 73 27.39 7.07 -1.70
N VAL A 74 28.39 7.38 -2.51
CA VAL A 74 28.66 8.71 -3.03
C VAL A 74 28.65 8.66 -4.55
N LEU A 75 27.89 9.56 -5.18
CA LEU A 75 27.92 9.80 -6.62
C LEU A 75 28.91 10.93 -6.90
N LEU A 76 30.04 10.58 -7.53
CA LEU A 76 31.10 11.52 -7.89
C LEU A 76 30.90 12.04 -9.32
N GLY A 77 30.93 13.36 -9.48
CA GLY A 77 30.83 14.05 -10.78
C GLY A 77 29.61 13.69 -11.64
N GLY A 78 28.62 12.96 -11.10
CA GLY A 78 27.49 12.38 -11.86
C GLY A 78 27.84 11.17 -12.75
N LYS A 79 29.07 10.65 -12.65
CA LYS A 79 29.65 9.66 -13.58
C LYS A 79 30.07 8.34 -12.94
N SER A 80 30.46 8.36 -11.66
CA SER A 80 30.91 7.18 -10.92
C SER A 80 30.27 7.07 -9.55
N ILE A 81 29.93 5.84 -9.16
CA ILE A 81 29.37 5.54 -7.83
C ILE A 81 30.45 4.85 -7.01
N VAL A 82 30.74 5.41 -5.83
CA VAL A 82 31.63 4.82 -4.83
C VAL A 82 30.79 4.34 -3.66
N THR A 83 30.86 3.04 -3.37
CA THR A 83 30.30 2.45 -2.16
C THR A 83 31.41 2.22 -1.16
N ILE A 84 31.30 2.80 0.03
CA ILE A 84 32.29 2.78 1.10
C ILE A 84 31.75 1.91 2.22
N ARG A 85 32.44 0.82 2.54
CA ARG A 85 32.07 -0.12 3.60
C ARG A 85 32.50 0.38 4.96
N GLU A 86 32.02 -0.25 6.03
CA GLU A 86 32.43 0.01 7.42
C GLU A 86 33.95 0.02 7.60
N ARG A 87 34.44 0.78 8.58
CA ARG A 87 35.87 0.90 8.93
C ARG A 87 36.75 1.28 7.75
N SER A 88 36.26 2.16 6.89
CA SER A 88 36.98 2.66 5.72
C SER A 88 37.30 4.14 5.86
N VAL A 89 38.49 4.51 5.40
CA VAL A 89 38.96 5.91 5.34
C VAL A 89 39.34 6.22 3.90
N LEU A 90 38.62 7.16 3.31
CA LEU A 90 38.74 7.53 1.90
C LEU A 90 38.89 9.04 1.76
N THR A 91 39.84 9.49 0.93
CA THR A 91 39.95 10.90 0.50
C THR A 91 39.73 11.01 -1.00
N ILE A 92 38.89 11.96 -1.42
CA ILE A 92 38.57 12.21 -2.83
C ILE A 92 39.32 13.46 -3.30
N THR A 93 40.09 13.32 -4.37
CA THR A 93 40.84 14.42 -4.99
C THR A 93 40.58 14.42 -6.48
N GLU A 94 40.29 15.56 -7.09
CA GLU A 94 40.03 15.68 -8.52
C GLU A 94 41.10 16.54 -9.20
N SER A 95 41.51 16.13 -10.40
CA SER A 95 42.41 16.88 -11.28
C SER A 95 41.76 16.99 -12.65
N PRO A 96 42.07 18.00 -13.47
CA PRO A 96 41.44 18.14 -14.79
C PRO A 96 41.56 16.87 -15.62
N GLY A 97 40.43 16.18 -15.84
CA GLY A 97 40.36 14.93 -16.59
C GLY A 97 40.70 13.65 -15.81
N ARG A 98 41.01 13.70 -14.49
CA ARG A 98 41.18 12.50 -13.66
C ARG A 98 40.66 12.68 -12.24
N SER A 99 39.80 11.77 -11.80
CA SER A 99 39.34 11.71 -10.40
C SER A 99 40.14 10.65 -9.63
N PHE A 100 40.77 11.03 -8.52
CA PHE A 100 41.52 10.13 -7.65
C PHE A 100 40.72 9.79 -6.39
N VAL A 101 40.57 8.49 -6.13
CA VAL A 101 39.93 7.91 -4.96
C VAL A 101 41.02 7.30 -4.09
N ASN A 102 41.50 8.03 -3.08
CA ASN A 102 42.59 7.60 -2.21
C ASN A 102 42.02 6.80 -1.04
N LEU A 103 42.18 5.47 -1.08
CA LEU A 103 41.74 4.57 -0.02
C LEU A 103 42.91 4.26 0.92
N GLU A 104 42.82 4.75 2.16
CA GLU A 104 43.86 4.53 3.17
C GLU A 104 43.69 3.20 3.89
N SER A 105 42.44 2.84 4.22
CA SER A 105 42.08 1.59 4.87
C SER A 105 40.63 1.20 4.57
N GLY A 106 40.31 -0.08 4.70
CA GLY A 106 38.95 -0.60 4.54
C GLY A 106 38.65 -1.12 3.13
N LYS A 107 37.36 -1.13 2.76
CA LYS A 107 36.86 -1.77 1.53
C LYS A 107 35.89 -0.86 0.79
N ILE A 108 36.09 -0.73 -0.52
CA ILE A 108 35.21 0.05 -1.39
C ILE A 108 34.79 -0.75 -2.63
N GLY A 109 33.60 -0.44 -3.14
CA GLY A 109 33.18 -0.79 -4.50
C GLY A 109 33.14 0.47 -5.36
N LEU A 110 33.79 0.45 -6.52
CA LEU A 110 33.73 1.54 -7.49
C LEU A 110 33.11 1.04 -8.79
N ALA A 111 32.05 1.71 -9.23
CA ALA A 111 31.42 1.47 -10.53
C ALA A 111 31.47 2.74 -11.38
N VAL A 112 32.08 2.64 -12.56
CA VAL A 112 32.28 3.76 -13.48
C VAL A 112 31.48 3.55 -14.76
N ALA A 113 30.62 4.52 -15.12
CA ALA A 113 29.86 4.47 -16.36
C ALA A 113 30.72 4.94 -17.54
N ARG A 114 31.11 4.02 -18.44
CA ARG A 114 31.97 4.33 -19.59
C ARG A 114 31.42 5.48 -20.46
N ASP A 115 30.12 5.44 -20.73
CA ASP A 115 29.44 6.34 -21.67
C ASP A 115 29.31 7.78 -21.13
N ARG A 116 29.64 8.00 -19.85
CA ARG A 116 29.62 9.32 -19.21
C ARG A 116 31.01 9.95 -19.07
N LEU A 117 32.07 9.27 -19.52
CA LEU A 117 33.45 9.77 -19.50
C LEU A 117 33.84 10.37 -20.84
N ALA A 118 34.40 11.58 -20.82
CA ALA A 118 34.97 12.20 -22.02
C ALA A 118 36.23 11.42 -22.50
N PRO A 119 36.63 11.53 -23.78
CA PRO A 119 37.91 10.98 -24.24
C PRO A 119 39.08 11.55 -23.42
N GLY A 120 39.86 10.68 -22.78
CA GLY A 120 40.96 11.06 -21.89
C GLY A 120 40.62 11.12 -20.40
N GLU A 121 39.35 10.95 -20.02
CA GLU A 121 38.90 10.94 -18.63
C GLU A 121 39.05 9.56 -17.98
N SER A 122 39.66 9.49 -16.79
CA SER A 122 39.78 8.25 -15.98
C SER A 122 39.46 8.49 -14.51
N VAL A 123 39.02 7.42 -13.82
CA VAL A 123 38.93 7.40 -12.37
C VAL A 123 40.00 6.47 -11.85
N ASP A 124 40.87 6.97 -11.00
CA ASP A 124 42.03 6.24 -10.49
C ASP A 124 41.82 5.94 -9.00
N ILE A 125 41.94 4.67 -8.59
CA ILE A 125 41.96 4.28 -7.17
C ILE A 125 43.42 4.21 -6.73
N ARG A 126 43.75 4.86 -5.62
CA ARG A 126 45.09 4.79 -5.02
C ARG A 126 45.00 4.16 -3.63
N THR A 127 45.77 3.11 -3.42
CA THR A 127 45.98 2.47 -2.11
C THR A 127 47.43 2.69 -1.64
N PRO A 128 47.82 2.23 -0.44
CA PRO A 128 49.22 2.23 -0.03
C PRO A 128 50.18 1.49 -0.95
N ASN A 129 49.71 0.40 -1.60
CA ASN A 129 50.58 -0.51 -2.35
C ASN A 129 50.28 -0.57 -3.86
N ALA A 130 49.21 0.07 -4.33
CA ALA A 130 48.83 0.03 -5.74
C ALA A 130 48.09 1.28 -6.20
N VAL A 131 48.15 1.56 -7.50
CA VAL A 131 47.28 2.51 -8.18
C VAL A 131 46.60 1.79 -9.35
N ILE A 132 45.30 2.06 -9.53
CA ILE A 132 44.46 1.39 -10.51
C ILE A 132 43.70 2.45 -11.30
N GLY A 133 43.98 2.54 -12.60
CA GLY A 133 43.20 3.37 -13.52
C GLY A 133 42.03 2.57 -14.08
N VAL A 134 40.81 3.05 -13.84
CA VAL A 134 39.58 2.39 -14.34
C VAL A 134 38.78 3.28 -15.29
N ARG A 135 38.30 2.66 -16.38
CA ARG A 135 37.44 3.30 -17.39
C ARG A 135 36.34 2.36 -17.85
N GLY A 136 35.13 2.58 -17.32
CA GLY A 136 33.99 1.71 -17.64
C GLY A 136 34.08 0.34 -16.95
N THR A 137 34.58 0.32 -15.73
CA THR A 137 34.94 -0.89 -14.98
C THR A 137 34.18 -0.92 -13.65
N VAL A 138 33.88 -2.11 -13.15
CA VAL A 138 33.37 -2.35 -11.80
C VAL A 138 34.45 -3.09 -11.03
N VAL A 139 34.97 -2.45 -9.98
CA VAL A 139 36.05 -3.00 -9.16
C VAL A 139 35.70 -2.96 -7.68
N VAL A 140 36.15 -3.97 -6.96
CA VAL A 140 36.15 -3.98 -5.49
C VAL A 140 37.59 -3.87 -5.03
N THR A 141 37.88 -2.90 -4.17
CA THR A 141 39.23 -2.68 -3.62
C THR A 141 39.18 -2.83 -2.11
N GLU A 142 40.09 -3.61 -1.56
CA GLU A 142 40.24 -3.85 -0.13
C GLU A 142 41.69 -3.60 0.28
N VAL A 143 41.89 -2.81 1.34
CA VAL A 143 43.21 -2.49 1.90
C VAL A 143 43.35 -3.16 3.25
N LEU A 144 44.35 -4.03 3.34
CA LEU A 144 44.77 -4.72 4.56
C LEU A 144 46.16 -4.18 4.97
N PRO A 145 46.60 -4.36 6.23
CA PRO A 145 47.94 -3.95 6.65
C PRO A 145 49.02 -4.56 5.74
N GLY A 146 49.75 -3.73 4.99
CA GLY A 146 50.80 -4.16 4.07
C GLY A 146 50.32 -4.86 2.78
N ALA A 147 49.01 -4.92 2.52
CA ALA A 147 48.46 -5.57 1.34
C ALA A 147 47.29 -4.80 0.69
N SER A 148 47.12 -4.96 -0.62
CA SER A 148 46.00 -4.40 -1.38
C SER A 148 45.45 -5.45 -2.33
N ASN A 149 44.15 -5.74 -2.20
CA ASN A 149 43.43 -6.69 -3.05
C ASN A 149 42.45 -5.92 -3.93
N ILE A 150 42.57 -6.08 -5.24
CA ILE A 150 41.70 -5.44 -6.23
C ILE A 150 41.05 -6.50 -7.09
N TYR A 151 39.73 -6.53 -7.11
CA TYR A 151 38.94 -7.53 -7.82
C TYR A 151 38.20 -6.87 -8.98
N PHE A 152 38.50 -7.30 -10.21
CA PHE A 152 37.85 -6.78 -11.41
C PHE A 152 36.61 -7.61 -11.72
N LEU A 153 35.42 -7.09 -11.43
CA LEU A 153 34.17 -7.80 -11.64
C LEU A 153 33.60 -7.57 -13.04
N ARG A 154 33.93 -6.43 -13.67
CA ARG A 154 33.53 -6.11 -15.04
C ARG A 154 34.47 -5.08 -15.65
N GLY A 155 34.85 -5.25 -16.92
CA GLY A 155 35.82 -4.37 -17.58
C GLY A 155 37.27 -4.68 -17.20
N SER A 156 38.21 -4.00 -17.84
CA SER A 156 39.64 -4.09 -17.53
C SER A 156 40.14 -2.77 -16.93
N GLY A 157 41.32 -2.80 -16.33
CA GLY A 157 42.02 -1.58 -15.87
C GLY A 157 43.52 -1.78 -15.84
N GLU A 158 44.24 -0.66 -15.78
CA GLU A 158 45.69 -0.63 -15.68
C GLU A 158 46.09 -0.53 -14.22
N CYS A 159 46.81 -1.53 -13.72
CA CYS A 159 47.29 -1.60 -12.35
C CYS A 159 48.80 -1.38 -12.31
N SER A 160 49.27 -0.54 -11.38
CA SER A 160 50.69 -0.40 -11.07
C SER A 160 50.93 -0.59 -9.59
N VAL A 161 51.97 -1.34 -9.23
CA VAL A 161 52.42 -1.48 -7.83
C VAL A 161 53.07 -0.18 -7.40
N LEU A 162 52.83 0.28 -6.17
CA LEU A 162 53.49 1.43 -5.58
C LEU A 162 54.54 0.97 -4.56
N ASP A 163 55.67 1.68 -4.50
CA ASP A 163 56.61 1.57 -3.39
C ASP A 163 55.96 2.09 -2.10
N PRO A 164 55.85 1.27 -1.04
CA PRO A 164 55.23 1.69 0.22
C PRO A 164 55.89 2.90 0.88
N ARG A 165 57.18 3.18 0.61
CA ARG A 165 57.93 4.31 1.18
C ARG A 165 57.90 5.56 0.30
N THR A 166 58.00 5.41 -1.02
CA THR A 166 58.12 6.55 -1.94
C THR A 166 56.82 6.89 -2.68
N ARG A 167 55.78 6.04 -2.58
CA ARG A 167 54.50 6.13 -3.30
C ARG A 167 54.64 6.26 -4.82
N ARG A 168 55.77 5.83 -5.37
CA ARG A 168 56.04 5.83 -6.82
C ARG A 168 55.72 4.48 -7.44
N PRO A 169 55.23 4.44 -8.68
CA PRO A 169 55.02 3.19 -9.41
C PRO A 169 56.32 2.39 -9.58
N ILE A 170 56.25 1.09 -9.32
CA ILE A 170 57.32 0.12 -9.55
C ILE A 170 56.97 -0.70 -10.78
N GLY A 171 57.83 -0.68 -11.80
CA GLY A 171 57.67 -1.46 -13.02
C GLY A 171 56.66 -0.89 -14.03
N ALA A 172 56.43 -1.62 -15.11
CA ALA A 172 55.46 -1.25 -16.13
C ALA A 172 54.02 -1.56 -15.65
N PRO A 173 53.01 -0.74 -16.01
CA PRO A 173 51.61 -1.02 -15.71
C PRO A 173 51.16 -2.37 -16.30
N VAL A 174 50.34 -3.11 -15.55
CA VAL A 174 49.78 -4.39 -15.95
C VAL A 174 48.29 -4.26 -16.18
N ILE A 175 47.81 -4.76 -17.32
CA ILE A 175 46.38 -4.79 -17.64
C ILE A 175 45.75 -6.01 -16.98
N VAL A 176 44.73 -5.78 -16.15
CA VAL A 176 43.96 -6.83 -15.47
C VAL A 176 42.61 -6.98 -16.14
N LYS A 177 42.21 -8.22 -16.44
CA LYS A 177 40.98 -8.53 -17.19
C LYS A 177 39.79 -8.74 -16.26
N PRO A 178 38.55 -8.77 -16.80
CA PRO A 178 37.38 -9.13 -16.01
C PRO A 178 37.53 -10.53 -15.38
N PHE A 179 37.02 -10.70 -14.17
CA PHE A 179 37.13 -11.91 -13.34
C PHE A 179 38.57 -12.27 -12.97
N GLU A 180 39.46 -11.29 -12.87
CA GLU A 180 40.80 -11.43 -12.30
C GLU A 180 40.95 -10.54 -11.05
N ALA A 181 41.76 -11.01 -10.11
CA ALA A 181 42.13 -10.31 -8.89
C ALA A 181 43.60 -9.92 -8.96
N PHE A 182 43.88 -8.63 -8.80
CA PHE A 182 45.21 -8.07 -8.65
C PHE A 182 45.52 -7.90 -7.16
N LYS A 183 46.47 -8.70 -6.66
CA LYS A 183 46.84 -8.71 -5.24
C LYS A 183 48.27 -8.27 -5.08
N VAL A 184 48.50 -7.32 -4.18
CA VAL A 184 49.82 -6.77 -3.87
C VAL A 184 50.09 -6.93 -2.39
N VAL A 185 51.24 -7.50 -2.03
CA VAL A 185 51.75 -7.57 -0.65
C VAL A 185 53.16 -6.98 -0.64
N GLY A 186 53.35 -5.88 0.10
CA GLY A 186 54.55 -5.06 -0.02
C GLY A 186 54.73 -4.53 -1.44
N SER A 187 55.79 -4.97 -2.13
CA SER A 187 56.09 -4.64 -3.53
C SER A 187 55.88 -5.81 -4.52
N THR A 188 55.39 -6.96 -4.05
CA THR A 188 55.17 -8.15 -4.88
C THR A 188 53.73 -8.22 -5.36
N MET A 189 53.52 -8.38 -6.67
CA MET A 189 52.19 -8.56 -7.27
C MET A 189 51.92 -10.00 -7.70
N ARG A 190 50.65 -10.39 -7.67
CA ARG A 190 50.11 -11.62 -8.29
C ARG A 190 48.73 -11.35 -8.88
N ILE A 191 48.43 -12.00 -10.00
CA ILE A 191 47.11 -11.99 -10.62
C ILE A 191 46.49 -13.39 -10.50
N ASP A 192 45.28 -13.45 -9.94
CA ASP A 192 44.53 -14.69 -9.71
C ASP A 192 43.20 -14.65 -10.47
N PRO A 193 42.75 -15.74 -11.11
CA PRO A 193 41.38 -15.82 -11.58
C PRO A 193 40.41 -15.80 -10.39
N ILE A 194 39.23 -15.17 -10.56
CA ILE A 194 38.14 -15.12 -9.59
C ILE A 194 37.12 -16.21 -9.96
N PRO A 195 37.01 -17.31 -9.18
CA PRO A 195 35.95 -18.28 -9.35
C PRO A 195 34.58 -17.64 -9.09
N PRO A 196 33.52 -18.03 -9.83
CA PRO A 196 32.17 -17.50 -9.62
C PRO A 196 31.66 -17.62 -8.18
N SER A 197 32.07 -18.68 -7.46
CA SER A 197 31.73 -18.89 -6.05
C SER A 197 32.32 -17.84 -5.09
N GLN A 198 33.38 -17.13 -5.49
CA GLN A 198 34.04 -16.12 -4.65
C GLN A 198 33.46 -14.72 -4.86
N VAL A 199 32.68 -14.48 -5.93
CA VAL A 199 32.13 -13.15 -6.24
C VAL A 199 31.24 -12.63 -5.12
N GLY A 200 30.37 -13.49 -4.56
CA GLY A 200 29.50 -13.11 -3.44
C GLY A 200 30.25 -12.75 -2.16
N GLN A 201 31.40 -13.38 -1.91
CA GLN A 201 32.28 -13.03 -0.78
C GLN A 201 33.03 -11.71 -1.05
N ILE A 202 33.44 -11.47 -2.30
CA ILE A 202 34.10 -10.24 -2.71
C ILE A 202 33.15 -9.05 -2.64
N THR A 203 31.88 -9.20 -3.02
CA THR A 203 30.87 -8.11 -2.93
C THR A 203 30.24 -8.01 -1.54
N ALA A 204 30.49 -8.96 -0.65
CA ALA A 204 29.90 -8.99 0.69
C ALA A 204 30.13 -7.66 1.44
N GLY A 205 29.02 -7.11 1.94
CA GLY A 205 28.99 -5.86 2.69
C GLY A 205 29.11 -4.59 1.85
N LEU A 206 29.05 -4.68 0.51
CA LEU A 206 28.91 -3.53 -0.39
C LEU A 206 27.45 -3.32 -0.84
N ASP A 207 26.51 -4.17 -0.40
CA ASP A 207 25.08 -4.04 -0.66
C ASP A 207 24.39 -3.22 0.44
N VAL A 208 23.52 -2.29 0.04
CA VAL A 208 22.75 -1.45 0.95
C VAL A 208 21.59 -2.28 1.52
N LYS A 209 21.61 -2.59 2.83
CA LYS A 209 20.41 -3.02 3.55
C LYS A 209 19.62 -1.79 4.01
N GLY A 210 18.77 -1.26 3.14
CA GLY A 210 17.92 -0.08 3.40
C GLY A 210 17.40 0.57 2.11
N TYR A 211 16.14 1.04 2.15
CA TYR A 211 15.34 1.51 1.00
C TYR A 211 16.10 2.41 0.00
N GLN A 212 16.00 2.08 -1.29
CA GLN A 212 16.39 2.96 -2.39
C GLN A 212 15.17 3.31 -3.26
N HIS A 213 15.02 4.61 -3.55
CA HIS A 213 14.16 5.14 -4.62
C HIS A 213 14.69 4.71 -5.99
N ILE A 214 13.77 4.30 -6.87
CA ILE A 214 14.00 3.75 -8.21
C ILE A 214 14.23 4.89 -9.21
N GLU A 215 15.23 4.75 -10.10
CA GLU A 215 15.11 4.86 -11.57
C GLU A 215 16.47 4.96 -12.28
N ALA A 216 16.71 4.13 -13.30
CA ALA A 216 17.67 4.42 -14.38
C ALA A 216 17.45 3.57 -15.66
N GLY A 217 16.80 4.18 -16.66
CA GLY A 217 17.30 4.34 -18.05
C GLY A 217 17.46 3.15 -19.00
N ASN A 218 18.26 2.11 -18.70
CA ASN A 218 18.87 1.28 -19.76
C ASN A 218 18.54 -0.22 -19.68
N LYS A 219 17.36 -0.57 -19.15
CA LYS A 219 16.97 -1.97 -18.86
C LYS A 219 16.86 -2.88 -20.11
N GLU A 220 16.50 -2.33 -21.28
CA GLU A 220 16.22 -3.13 -22.48
C GLU A 220 17.48 -3.65 -23.21
N GLN A 221 18.56 -2.87 -23.29
CA GLN A 221 19.78 -3.32 -23.98
C GLN A 221 20.57 -4.36 -23.18
N VAL A 222 20.58 -4.25 -21.86
CA VAL A 222 21.25 -5.22 -20.97
C VAL A 222 20.51 -6.56 -20.96
N LYS A 223 19.17 -6.54 -21.07
CA LYS A 223 18.35 -7.75 -21.11
C LYS A 223 18.66 -8.59 -22.37
N LYS A 224 18.81 -7.93 -23.53
CA LYS A 224 19.10 -8.62 -24.81
C LYS A 224 20.46 -9.32 -24.83
N GLN A 225 21.51 -8.67 -24.31
CA GLN A 225 22.85 -9.26 -24.24
C GLN A 225 22.97 -10.41 -23.24
N VAL A 226 22.21 -10.37 -22.15
CA VAL A 226 22.18 -11.47 -21.16
C VAL A 226 21.42 -12.67 -21.73
N THR A 227 20.32 -12.47 -22.47
CA THR A 227 19.57 -13.57 -23.10
C THR A 227 20.40 -14.32 -24.15
N ASP A 228 21.21 -13.61 -24.96
CA ASP A 228 22.07 -14.24 -25.99
C ASP A 228 23.23 -15.04 -25.37
N ALA A 229 23.78 -14.58 -24.23
CA ALA A 229 24.83 -15.30 -23.51
C ALA A 229 24.29 -16.54 -22.77
N THR A 230 23.07 -16.47 -22.23
CA THR A 230 22.43 -17.61 -21.56
C THR A 230 22.08 -18.73 -22.54
N ALA A 231 21.67 -18.41 -23.77
CA ALA A 231 21.39 -19.40 -24.81
C ALA A 231 22.65 -20.19 -25.23
N ALA A 232 23.82 -19.54 -25.27
CA ALA A 232 25.09 -20.18 -25.59
C ALA A 232 25.57 -21.15 -24.49
N VAL A 233 25.35 -20.80 -23.22
CA VAL A 233 25.71 -21.64 -22.07
C VAL A 233 24.79 -22.86 -21.97
N VAL A 234 23.49 -22.70 -22.22
CA VAL A 234 22.52 -23.82 -22.25
C VAL A 234 22.83 -24.80 -23.39
N GLY A 235 23.29 -24.31 -24.55
CA GLY A 235 23.74 -25.17 -25.65
C GLY A 235 24.98 -26.02 -25.31
N ALA A 236 25.89 -25.50 -24.49
CA ALA A 236 27.09 -26.22 -24.05
C ALA A 236 26.81 -27.25 -22.93
N LEU A 237 25.78 -27.01 -22.11
CA LEU A 237 25.33 -27.94 -21.05
C LEU A 237 24.46 -29.09 -21.58
N ALA A 238 23.92 -28.97 -22.81
CA ALA A 238 23.15 -30.03 -23.47
C ALA A 238 24.03 -31.12 -24.12
N SER A 239 25.32 -30.87 -24.36
CA SER A 239 26.28 -31.89 -24.81
C SER A 239 26.87 -32.62 -23.60
N GLY A 240 26.14 -33.62 -23.11
CA GLY A 240 26.50 -34.37 -21.91
C GLY A 240 27.89 -35.03 -21.97
N ALA A 241 28.69 -34.75 -20.95
CA ALA A 241 29.74 -35.63 -20.45
C ALA A 241 29.86 -35.41 -18.93
N ALA A 242 29.37 -36.35 -18.14
CA ALA A 242 29.48 -36.31 -16.69
C ALA A 242 30.87 -36.83 -16.25
N VAL A 243 31.59 -36.05 -15.46
CA VAL A 243 32.82 -36.49 -14.77
C VAL A 243 32.53 -36.48 -13.27
N GLY A 244 32.57 -37.66 -12.63
CA GLY A 244 32.42 -37.82 -11.18
C GLY A 244 33.76 -38.01 -10.48
N LEU A 245 33.85 -37.51 -9.24
CA LEU A 245 34.96 -37.72 -8.31
C LEU A 245 34.47 -38.62 -7.16
N ASP A 246 35.33 -39.53 -6.69
CA ASP A 246 35.05 -40.32 -5.49
C ASP A 246 35.30 -39.54 -4.18
N SER A 247 35.00 -40.16 -3.04
CA SER A 247 35.13 -39.58 -1.70
C SER A 247 36.57 -39.27 -1.26
N GLU A 248 37.58 -39.54 -2.10
CA GLU A 248 38.97 -39.16 -1.89
C GLU A 248 39.50 -38.22 -3.00
N GLY A 249 38.62 -37.72 -3.87
CA GLY A 249 38.94 -36.72 -4.90
C GLY A 249 39.66 -37.28 -6.12
N ARG A 250 39.48 -38.57 -6.44
CA ARG A 250 40.03 -39.19 -7.66
C ARG A 250 38.98 -39.32 -8.76
N ILE A 251 39.40 -39.15 -10.01
CA ILE A 251 38.55 -39.31 -11.20
C ILE A 251 38.38 -40.80 -11.48
N VAL A 252 37.13 -41.29 -11.43
CA VAL A 252 36.79 -42.68 -11.75
C VAL A 252 35.90 -42.70 -13.00
N MET A 253 36.35 -43.40 -14.05
CA MET A 253 35.57 -43.68 -15.25
C MET A 253 35.07 -45.13 -15.18
N GLY A 254 33.79 -45.34 -14.83
CA GLY A 254 33.19 -46.67 -14.72
C GLY A 254 31.66 -46.62 -14.78
N THR A 255 31.07 -47.53 -15.56
CA THR A 255 29.71 -47.50 -16.11
C THR A 255 28.58 -47.95 -15.17
N ASP A 256 28.57 -47.53 -13.90
CA ASP A 256 27.46 -47.81 -12.98
C ASP A 256 27.01 -46.55 -12.23
N LEU A 257 26.23 -45.72 -12.92
CA LEU A 257 25.52 -44.58 -12.32
C LEU A 257 24.35 -45.09 -11.49
N ARG A 258 24.59 -45.40 -10.21
CA ARG A 258 23.53 -45.23 -9.21
C ARG A 258 23.33 -43.73 -9.00
N VAL A 259 22.17 -43.23 -9.43
CA VAL A 259 21.66 -41.92 -9.05
C VAL A 259 21.63 -41.89 -7.52
N VAL A 260 22.58 -41.18 -6.90
CA VAL A 260 22.45 -40.76 -5.52
C VAL A 260 21.36 -39.69 -5.54
N VAL A 261 20.12 -40.11 -5.26
CA VAL A 261 19.09 -39.20 -4.80
C VAL A 261 19.69 -38.50 -3.57
N PRO A 262 19.87 -37.16 -3.57
CA PRO A 262 20.29 -36.49 -2.34
C PRO A 262 19.26 -36.85 -1.28
N ASP A 263 19.73 -37.45 -0.19
CA ASP A 263 18.90 -37.83 0.93
C ASP A 263 18.21 -36.57 1.49
N VAL A 264 16.94 -36.41 1.15
CA VAL A 264 16.06 -35.37 1.72
C VAL A 264 15.75 -35.64 3.21
N ASN A 265 16.30 -36.71 3.80
CA ASN A 265 16.13 -37.07 5.21
C ASN A 265 17.30 -36.67 6.12
N GLY A 266 18.30 -35.91 5.65
CA GLY A 266 19.13 -35.10 6.56
C GLY A 266 18.25 -34.02 7.23
N PRO A 267 18.55 -33.53 8.45
CA PRO A 267 17.66 -32.60 9.14
C PRO A 267 17.39 -31.37 8.25
N SER A 268 16.19 -31.29 7.69
CA SER A 268 15.74 -30.19 6.86
C SER A 268 15.70 -28.96 7.74
N ASN A 269 16.40 -27.88 7.35
CA ASN A 269 16.39 -26.62 8.11
C ASN A 269 15.08 -25.83 7.87
N PHE A 270 13.97 -26.54 7.64
CA PHE A 270 12.62 -26.03 7.43
C PHE A 270 11.61 -27.12 7.85
N PRO A 271 10.34 -26.74 8.11
CA PRO A 271 9.36 -27.67 8.69
C PRO A 271 9.12 -28.91 7.81
N PRO A 272 9.23 -30.13 8.37
CA PRO A 272 9.19 -31.37 7.58
C PRO A 272 7.81 -31.71 7.02
N ASN A 273 6.75 -31.03 7.45
CA ASN A 273 5.42 -31.18 6.89
C ASN A 273 5.21 -30.40 5.59
N ILE A 274 6.18 -29.60 5.13
CA ILE A 274 6.08 -28.86 3.87
C ILE A 274 6.65 -29.70 2.73
N THR A 275 5.80 -30.07 1.78
CA THR A 275 6.16 -30.73 0.52
C THR A 275 6.32 -29.68 -0.58
N ILE A 276 7.37 -29.84 -1.39
CA ILE A 276 7.72 -28.94 -2.50
C ILE A 276 7.50 -29.70 -3.81
N ASP A 277 6.87 -29.07 -4.79
CA ASP A 277 6.67 -29.67 -6.12
C ASP A 277 8.02 -30.07 -6.77
N PRO A 278 8.10 -31.20 -7.49
CA PRO A 278 9.33 -31.64 -8.15
C PRO A 278 9.98 -30.59 -9.08
N ALA A 279 9.19 -29.74 -9.74
CA ALA A 279 9.70 -28.69 -10.61
C ALA A 279 10.42 -27.57 -9.83
N LEU A 280 10.21 -27.48 -8.50
CA LEU A 280 10.86 -26.49 -7.63
C LEU A 280 12.08 -27.03 -6.87
N ILE A 281 12.29 -28.35 -6.87
CA ILE A 281 13.45 -29.00 -6.19
C ILE A 281 14.80 -28.40 -6.61
N PRO A 282 15.07 -28.10 -7.90
CA PRO A 282 16.34 -27.50 -8.32
C PRO A 282 16.65 -26.13 -7.69
N PHE A 283 15.64 -25.48 -7.10
CA PHE A 283 15.72 -24.13 -6.54
C PHE A 283 15.69 -24.11 -5.00
N VAL A 284 15.77 -25.28 -4.35
CA VAL A 284 15.74 -25.41 -2.89
C VAL A 284 17.09 -25.04 -2.28
N ALA A 285 17.09 -24.04 -1.39
CA ALA A 285 18.26 -23.65 -0.61
C ALA A 285 18.38 -24.50 0.67
N GLY A 286 18.83 -25.75 0.51
CA GLY A 286 18.86 -26.77 1.57
C GLY A 286 19.33 -26.28 2.95
N ARG A 287 20.66 -26.14 3.15
CA ARG A 287 21.28 -25.73 4.43
C ARG A 287 21.51 -24.21 4.55
N ALA A 288 20.55 -23.40 4.13
CA ALA A 288 20.64 -21.95 4.34
C ALA A 288 19.97 -21.55 5.68
N ALA A 289 20.50 -20.53 6.36
CA ALA A 289 19.88 -19.94 7.55
C ALA A 289 18.98 -18.75 7.17
N ALA A 290 18.08 -18.37 8.06
CA ALA A 290 17.33 -17.12 7.95
C ALA A 290 18.30 -15.93 7.71
N PRO A 291 17.96 -14.99 6.81
CA PRO A 291 16.67 -14.78 6.14
C PRO A 291 16.54 -15.45 4.75
N THR A 292 17.41 -16.40 4.40
CA THR A 292 17.42 -16.98 3.05
C THR A 292 16.15 -17.81 2.79
N PRO A 293 15.38 -17.54 1.72
CA PRO A 293 14.17 -18.29 1.41
C PRO A 293 14.44 -19.79 1.25
N VAL A 294 13.45 -20.63 1.58
CA VAL A 294 13.55 -22.09 1.37
C VAL A 294 13.69 -22.42 -0.11
N VAL A 295 12.90 -21.76 -0.97
CA VAL A 295 12.98 -21.88 -2.43
C VAL A 295 13.20 -20.51 -3.05
N THR A 296 14.22 -20.37 -3.90
CA THR A 296 14.50 -19.13 -4.64
C THR A 296 14.59 -19.42 -6.14
N VAL A 297 13.59 -18.96 -6.89
CA VAL A 297 13.58 -19.05 -8.35
C VAL A 297 14.21 -17.78 -8.93
N PRO A 298 15.40 -17.88 -9.56
CA PRO A 298 16.09 -16.72 -10.11
C PRO A 298 15.45 -16.25 -11.42
N GLY A 299 15.77 -15.01 -11.79
CA GLY A 299 15.35 -14.46 -13.08
C GLY A 299 16.08 -15.10 -14.25
N GLY A 300 15.49 -14.95 -15.45
CA GLY A 300 16.11 -15.41 -16.70
C GLY A 300 15.86 -16.88 -17.03
N ILE A 301 15.08 -17.59 -16.22
CA ILE A 301 14.54 -18.91 -16.60
C ILE A 301 13.32 -18.73 -17.52
N GLY A 302 13.10 -19.71 -18.41
CA GLY A 302 11.86 -19.79 -19.18
C GLY A 302 10.64 -20.01 -18.27
N ALA A 303 9.44 -19.99 -18.85
CA ALA A 303 8.22 -20.23 -18.10
C ALA A 303 8.27 -21.58 -17.37
N LEU A 304 8.16 -21.56 -16.04
CA LEU A 304 8.16 -22.76 -15.21
C LEU A 304 6.72 -23.25 -15.04
N THR A 305 6.46 -24.47 -15.47
CA THR A 305 5.13 -25.09 -15.34
C THR A 305 5.13 -26.07 -14.17
N ILE A 306 4.18 -25.89 -13.25
CA ILE A 306 3.94 -26.73 -12.09
C ILE A 306 2.54 -27.32 -12.26
N PRO A 307 2.38 -28.62 -12.53
CA PRO A 307 1.06 -29.21 -12.83
C PRO A 307 0.07 -29.13 -11.66
N GLY A 308 0.56 -29.15 -10.42
CA GLY A 308 -0.25 -29.20 -9.20
C GLY A 308 -0.02 -27.97 -8.29
N ASN A 309 0.00 -28.21 -6.98
CA ASN A 309 0.34 -27.18 -5.99
C ASN A 309 1.85 -26.96 -5.96
N ALA A 310 2.32 -25.71 -5.87
CA ALA A 310 3.76 -25.44 -5.72
C ALA A 310 4.29 -25.87 -4.34
N PHE A 311 3.51 -25.61 -3.29
CA PHE A 311 3.79 -26.05 -1.92
C PHE A 311 2.55 -26.69 -1.28
N GLU A 312 2.76 -27.77 -0.55
CA GLU A 312 1.71 -28.43 0.22
C GLU A 312 2.13 -28.68 1.67
N VAL A 313 1.34 -28.18 2.62
CA VAL A 313 1.56 -28.40 4.05
C VAL A 313 0.70 -29.57 4.51
N GLN A 314 1.33 -30.68 4.88
CA GLN A 314 0.63 -31.91 5.23
C GLN A 314 0.02 -31.87 6.64
N ALA A 315 -1.12 -32.56 6.81
CA ALA A 315 -1.83 -32.71 8.09
C ALA A 315 -1.18 -33.68 9.09
N ARG A 316 -0.17 -34.46 8.66
CA ARG A 316 0.31 -35.65 9.38
C ARG A 316 1.23 -35.36 10.58
N ILE A 317 1.53 -34.09 10.88
CA ILE A 317 2.40 -33.71 11.99
C ILE A 317 1.62 -32.79 12.93
N ALA A 318 1.39 -33.25 14.16
CA ALA A 318 0.53 -32.55 15.12
C ALA A 318 1.09 -31.17 15.56
N THR A 319 2.41 -30.98 15.53
CA THR A 319 3.11 -29.72 15.87
C THR A 319 4.42 -29.58 15.07
N PRO A 320 4.37 -29.16 13.80
CA PRO A 320 5.59 -28.92 13.02
C PRO A 320 6.40 -27.77 13.61
N SER A 321 7.71 -27.76 13.38
CA SER A 321 8.56 -26.62 13.74
C SER A 321 8.11 -25.34 13.03
N ASP A 322 8.40 -24.18 13.60
CA ASP A 322 8.13 -22.90 12.93
C ASP A 322 8.99 -22.72 11.68
N LEU A 323 8.42 -22.08 10.67
CA LEU A 323 9.12 -21.53 9.53
C LEU A 323 9.74 -20.18 9.93
N ASP A 324 11.06 -20.16 10.10
CA ASP A 324 11.82 -19.00 10.60
C ASP A 324 12.29 -18.03 9.50
N ARG A 325 11.99 -18.33 8.23
CA ARG A 325 12.42 -17.60 7.03
C ARG A 325 11.40 -17.71 5.90
N PRO A 326 11.46 -16.89 4.84
CA PRO A 326 10.54 -16.98 3.72
C PRO A 326 10.44 -18.40 3.13
N LEU A 327 9.24 -18.83 2.74
CA LEU A 327 9.06 -20.10 2.06
C LEU A 327 9.51 -19.99 0.60
N PHE A 328 9.07 -18.93 -0.07
CA PHE A 328 9.22 -18.82 -1.51
C PHE A 328 9.63 -17.42 -1.93
N GLN A 329 10.67 -17.33 -2.75
CA GLN A 329 11.04 -16.13 -3.46
C GLN A 329 11.12 -16.41 -4.97
N VAL A 330 10.52 -15.53 -5.76
CA VAL A 330 10.65 -15.54 -7.21
C VAL A 330 11.09 -14.16 -7.67
N ILE A 331 12.10 -14.11 -8.54
CA ILE A 331 12.65 -12.87 -9.07
C ILE A 331 12.59 -12.91 -10.58
N ASN A 332 11.92 -11.95 -11.25
CA ASN A 332 11.82 -11.89 -12.72
C ASN A 332 11.40 -13.22 -13.38
N GLY A 333 10.49 -13.96 -12.72
CA GLY A 333 10.04 -15.29 -13.15
C GLY A 333 8.66 -15.27 -13.82
N ASN A 334 8.38 -16.32 -14.59
CA ASN A 334 7.05 -16.61 -15.14
C ASN A 334 6.63 -18.03 -14.71
N LEU A 335 5.57 -18.14 -13.92
CA LEU A 335 5.12 -19.39 -13.32
C LEU A 335 3.69 -19.70 -13.74
N ASN A 336 3.50 -20.91 -14.26
CA ASN A 336 2.19 -21.47 -14.59
C ASN A 336 1.91 -22.62 -13.64
N ILE A 337 1.03 -22.41 -12.67
CA ILE A 337 0.73 -23.37 -11.59
C ILE A 337 -0.69 -23.90 -11.83
N GLY A 338 -0.84 -25.21 -12.04
CA GLY A 338 -2.14 -25.83 -12.28
C GLY A 338 -3.04 -25.85 -11.04
N GLY A 339 -2.44 -25.94 -9.84
CA GLY A 339 -3.12 -25.87 -8.54
C GLY A 339 -2.94 -24.53 -7.84
N ASN A 340 -2.65 -24.60 -6.54
CA ASN A 340 -2.42 -23.43 -5.67
C ASN A 340 -0.92 -23.13 -5.54
N VAL A 341 -0.55 -21.87 -5.26
CA VAL A 341 0.85 -21.58 -4.88
C VAL A 341 1.15 -22.23 -3.53
N LEU A 342 0.27 -22.03 -2.55
CA LEU A 342 0.39 -22.65 -1.24
C LEU A 342 -0.93 -23.32 -0.85
N ASN A 343 -0.90 -24.64 -0.64
CA ASN A 343 -2.02 -25.42 -0.14
C ASN A 343 -1.72 -25.92 1.29
N VAL A 344 -2.49 -25.48 2.27
CA VAL A 344 -2.29 -25.83 3.69
C VAL A 344 -3.37 -26.81 4.14
N LEU A 345 -2.97 -28.07 4.38
CA LEU A 345 -3.85 -29.14 4.89
C LEU A 345 -3.67 -29.38 6.40
N GLY A 346 -2.53 -28.97 6.97
CA GLY A 346 -2.19 -29.10 8.39
C GLY A 346 -1.96 -27.76 9.08
N SER A 347 -0.87 -27.67 9.84
CA SER A 347 -0.47 -26.43 10.53
C SER A 347 0.77 -25.81 9.88
N LEU A 348 0.72 -24.52 9.61
CA LEU A 348 1.86 -23.71 9.17
C LEU A 348 2.04 -22.55 10.15
N SER A 349 3.20 -22.47 10.81
CA SER A 349 3.54 -21.35 11.67
C SER A 349 4.78 -20.67 11.10
N SER A 350 4.72 -19.36 10.85
CA SER A 350 5.84 -18.56 10.35
C SER A 350 6.19 -17.47 11.35
N THR A 351 7.39 -17.55 11.93
CA THR A 351 7.94 -16.56 12.87
C THR A 351 8.79 -15.51 12.18
N SER A 352 9.06 -15.67 10.88
CA SER A 352 9.70 -14.67 10.04
C SER A 352 8.90 -13.37 9.96
N ALA A 353 9.58 -12.23 10.07
CA ALA A 353 9.03 -10.91 9.77
C ALA A 353 8.97 -10.60 8.25
N LEU A 354 9.70 -11.38 7.44
CA LEU A 354 9.66 -11.32 5.98
C LEU A 354 8.47 -12.12 5.43
N PRO A 355 7.97 -11.79 4.23
CA PRO A 355 6.86 -12.49 3.60
C PRO A 355 7.10 -13.99 3.45
N VAL A 356 6.06 -14.80 3.69
CA VAL A 356 6.10 -16.24 3.37
C VAL A 356 6.29 -16.45 1.88
N LEU A 357 5.55 -15.71 1.05
CA LEU A 357 5.64 -15.72 -0.40
C LEU A 357 6.05 -14.32 -0.90
N SER A 358 7.24 -14.22 -1.47
CA SER A 358 7.80 -12.99 -2.05
C SER A 358 7.99 -13.14 -3.54
N THR A 359 7.47 -12.19 -4.29
CA THR A 359 7.53 -12.23 -5.75
C THR A 359 7.84 -10.83 -6.26
N ASP A 360 8.96 -10.63 -6.95
CA ASP A 360 9.34 -9.27 -7.41
C ASP A 360 10.38 -9.31 -8.53
N PRO A 361 10.09 -8.76 -9.72
CA PRO A 361 8.80 -8.69 -10.42
C PRO A 361 8.49 -10.07 -10.99
N THR A 362 7.23 -10.54 -10.99
CA THR A 362 6.94 -11.88 -11.52
C THR A 362 5.58 -11.96 -12.20
N THR A 363 5.44 -12.89 -13.14
CA THR A 363 4.13 -13.31 -13.64
C THR A 363 3.77 -14.64 -13.01
N ILE A 364 2.62 -14.71 -12.34
CA ILE A 364 2.09 -15.95 -11.76
C ILE A 364 0.69 -16.17 -12.31
N THR A 365 0.47 -17.34 -12.90
CA THR A 365 -0.84 -17.81 -13.31
C THR A 365 -1.20 -19.05 -12.50
N THR A 366 -2.35 -19.07 -11.83
CA THR A 366 -2.85 -20.24 -11.08
C THR A 366 -4.13 -20.79 -11.68
N GLY A 367 -4.25 -22.12 -11.72
CA GLY A 367 -5.49 -22.83 -12.08
C GLY A 367 -6.50 -22.94 -10.93
N SER A 368 -6.09 -22.61 -9.70
CA SER A 368 -6.89 -22.63 -8.47
C SER A 368 -6.67 -21.33 -7.66
N ASP A 369 -6.91 -21.36 -6.34
CA ASP A 369 -6.60 -20.30 -5.38
C ASP A 369 -5.08 -20.02 -5.33
N PHE A 370 -4.65 -18.81 -4.96
CA PHE A 370 -3.23 -18.49 -4.78
C PHE A 370 -2.71 -19.10 -3.46
N VAL A 371 -3.37 -18.78 -2.34
CA VAL A 371 -3.20 -19.51 -1.07
C VAL A 371 -4.52 -20.13 -0.63
N ARG A 372 -4.47 -21.41 -0.26
CA ARG A 372 -5.59 -22.15 0.32
C ARG A 372 -5.25 -22.70 1.69
N ILE A 373 -6.11 -22.44 2.67
CA ILE A 373 -6.10 -23.03 4.00
C ILE A 373 -7.32 -23.93 4.08
N ALA A 374 -7.09 -25.24 4.11
CA ALA A 374 -8.14 -26.24 4.05
C ALA A 374 -8.91 -26.35 5.37
N SER A 375 -9.95 -27.18 5.34
CA SER A 375 -10.78 -27.46 6.52
C SER A 375 -9.96 -28.04 7.66
N GLY A 376 -10.06 -27.42 8.85
CA GLY A 376 -9.31 -27.82 10.05
C GLY A 376 -7.82 -27.45 10.04
N ALA A 377 -7.32 -26.85 8.95
CA ALA A 377 -5.94 -26.38 8.86
C ALA A 377 -5.75 -25.06 9.64
N SER A 378 -4.52 -24.78 10.05
CA SER A 378 -4.18 -23.54 10.76
C SER A 378 -2.94 -22.89 10.18
N VAL A 379 -2.98 -21.56 10.05
CA VAL A 379 -1.83 -20.73 9.67
C VAL A 379 -1.63 -19.66 10.71
N SER A 380 -0.41 -19.51 11.21
CA SER A 380 0.02 -18.45 12.12
C SER A 380 1.16 -17.66 11.49
N LEU A 381 1.07 -16.33 11.46
CA LEU A 381 2.03 -15.45 10.78
C LEU A 381 2.49 -14.30 11.67
N THR A 382 3.80 -14.10 11.78
CA THR A 382 4.41 -12.86 12.32
C THR A 382 4.71 -11.83 11.22
N GLY A 383 4.92 -12.26 9.98
CA GLY A 383 5.12 -11.39 8.81
C GLY A 383 3.97 -11.48 7.79
N PRO A 384 4.15 -10.87 6.61
CA PRO A 384 3.17 -10.95 5.52
C PRO A 384 3.01 -12.40 5.01
N LEU A 385 1.83 -12.75 4.50
CA LEU A 385 1.65 -13.98 3.73
C LEU A 385 2.20 -13.79 2.32
N VAL A 386 1.84 -12.68 1.67
CA VAL A 386 2.23 -12.35 0.30
C VAL A 386 2.71 -10.91 0.22
N SER A 387 3.85 -10.72 -0.43
CA SER A 387 4.35 -9.40 -0.82
C SER A 387 4.86 -9.45 -2.25
N ASP A 388 4.30 -8.58 -3.09
CA ASP A 388 4.74 -8.41 -4.47
C ASP A 388 5.03 -6.95 -4.82
N THR A 389 6.02 -6.77 -5.69
CA THR A 389 6.27 -5.48 -6.36
C THR A 389 6.39 -5.68 -7.87
N ASP A 390 5.70 -4.84 -8.65
CA ASP A 390 5.81 -4.77 -10.12
C ASP A 390 5.46 -6.10 -10.84
N GLY A 391 4.69 -6.99 -10.19
CA GLY A 391 4.26 -8.28 -10.74
C GLY A 391 2.91 -8.26 -11.47
N MET A 392 2.55 -9.43 -12.02
CA MET A 392 1.29 -9.72 -12.69
C MET A 392 0.74 -11.07 -12.23
N PHE A 393 -0.39 -11.06 -11.51
CA PHE A 393 -1.04 -12.27 -11.02
C PHE A 393 -2.36 -12.52 -11.76
N ASN A 394 -2.53 -13.72 -12.29
CA ASN A 394 -3.76 -14.19 -12.92
C ASN A 394 -4.25 -15.43 -12.17
N ILE A 395 -5.24 -15.24 -11.30
CA ILE A 395 -5.68 -16.26 -10.33
C ILE A 395 -7.08 -16.72 -10.72
N SER A 396 -7.21 -18.01 -11.05
CA SER A 396 -8.50 -18.59 -11.45
C SER A 396 -9.47 -18.79 -10.27
N GLY A 397 -8.95 -18.97 -9.06
CA GLY A 397 -9.73 -19.09 -7.81
C GLY A 397 -9.78 -17.79 -7.02
N ARG A 398 -9.41 -17.87 -5.73
CA ARG A 398 -9.30 -16.76 -4.77
C ARG A 398 -7.85 -16.39 -4.49
N MET A 399 -7.56 -15.15 -4.09
CA MET A 399 -6.19 -14.80 -3.64
C MET A 399 -5.87 -15.49 -2.30
N LEU A 400 -6.82 -15.46 -1.37
CA LEU A 400 -6.73 -16.18 -0.10
C LEU A 400 -8.04 -16.89 0.20
N ALA A 401 -7.95 -18.21 0.36
CA ALA A 401 -9.02 -19.10 0.71
C ALA A 401 -8.83 -19.64 2.12
N VAL A 402 -9.80 -19.42 3.02
CA VAL A 402 -9.87 -20.12 4.31
C VAL A 402 -11.13 -20.97 4.30
N ASP A 403 -10.99 -22.26 3.97
CA ASP A 403 -12.11 -23.19 3.85
C ASP A 403 -12.66 -23.59 5.23
N GLY A 404 -13.81 -24.28 5.23
CA GLY A 404 -14.62 -24.43 6.43
C GLY A 404 -13.89 -25.03 7.63
N GLY A 405 -13.90 -24.33 8.77
CA GLY A 405 -13.18 -24.73 9.99
C GLY A 405 -11.66 -24.47 9.96
N GLY A 406 -11.11 -23.98 8.84
CA GLY A 406 -9.73 -23.52 8.75
C GLY A 406 -9.50 -22.20 9.51
N SER A 407 -8.26 -21.90 9.83
CA SER A 407 -7.90 -20.68 10.57
C SER A 407 -6.65 -19.99 10.04
N LEU A 408 -6.70 -18.66 9.96
CA LEU A 408 -5.54 -17.80 9.75
C LEU A 408 -5.44 -16.82 10.91
N THR A 409 -4.32 -16.84 11.62
CA THR A 409 -3.95 -15.85 12.64
C THR A 409 -2.73 -15.08 12.18
N SER A 410 -2.81 -13.75 12.19
CA SER A 410 -1.66 -12.86 11.97
C SER A 410 -1.45 -11.99 13.19
N THR A 411 -0.24 -12.05 13.76
CA THR A 411 0.19 -11.23 14.91
C THR A 411 1.14 -10.12 14.48
N GLY A 412 1.49 -10.06 13.20
CA GLY A 412 2.44 -9.15 12.60
C GLY A 412 1.95 -7.71 12.47
N ALA A 413 2.90 -6.78 12.51
CA ALA A 413 2.69 -5.34 12.38
C ALA A 413 2.61 -4.85 10.91
N THR A 414 2.42 -5.76 9.95
CA THR A 414 2.47 -5.52 8.50
C THR A 414 1.28 -6.16 7.80
N PRO A 415 0.86 -5.67 6.61
CA PRO A 415 -0.28 -6.26 5.93
C PRO A 415 -0.02 -7.71 5.54
N VAL A 416 -1.05 -8.54 5.64
CA VAL A 416 -0.97 -9.97 5.24
C VAL A 416 -0.79 -10.10 3.73
N LEU A 417 -1.47 -9.24 2.96
CA LEU A 417 -1.39 -9.21 1.50
C LEU A 417 -0.94 -7.82 1.02
N GLN A 418 0.18 -7.75 0.30
CA GLN A 418 0.80 -6.50 -0.13
C GLN A 418 1.09 -6.49 -1.62
N PHE A 419 0.59 -5.46 -2.30
CA PHE A 419 0.73 -5.29 -3.74
C PHE A 419 1.17 -3.87 -4.06
N ASN A 420 2.41 -3.73 -4.50
CA ASN A 420 2.99 -2.44 -4.89
C ASN A 420 3.24 -2.42 -6.38
N LYS A 421 2.53 -1.57 -7.13
CA LYS A 421 2.62 -1.53 -8.60
C LYS A 421 2.24 -2.86 -9.29
N THR A 422 1.74 -3.83 -8.53
CA THR A 422 1.32 -5.15 -9.01
C THR A 422 -0.05 -5.08 -9.68
N ASN A 423 -0.22 -5.83 -10.76
CA ASN A 423 -1.52 -6.08 -11.37
C ASN A 423 -2.02 -7.45 -10.93
N VAL A 424 -3.15 -7.51 -10.22
CA VAL A 424 -3.76 -8.75 -9.76
C VAL A 424 -5.15 -8.89 -10.37
N THR A 425 -5.39 -10.02 -11.04
CA THR A 425 -6.70 -10.41 -11.54
C THR A 425 -7.13 -11.70 -10.86
N VAL A 426 -8.30 -11.68 -10.22
CA VAL A 426 -8.89 -12.82 -9.51
C VAL A 426 -10.29 -13.07 -10.06
N THR A 427 -10.56 -14.28 -10.54
CA THR A 427 -11.89 -14.62 -11.07
C THR A 427 -12.93 -14.79 -9.95
N GLY A 428 -12.52 -15.32 -8.80
CA GLY A 428 -13.38 -15.50 -7.62
C GLY A 428 -13.39 -14.29 -6.67
N ASP A 429 -13.52 -14.59 -5.38
CA ASP A 429 -13.34 -13.60 -4.30
C ASP A 429 -11.86 -13.30 -4.08
N PHE A 430 -11.53 -12.10 -3.62
CA PHE A 430 -10.15 -11.82 -3.24
C PHE A 430 -9.77 -12.58 -1.97
N VAL A 431 -10.50 -12.36 -0.88
CA VAL A 431 -10.41 -13.17 0.35
C VAL A 431 -11.75 -13.85 0.58
N GLY A 432 -11.77 -15.18 0.68
CA GLY A 432 -12.97 -15.95 0.98
C GLY A 432 -12.85 -16.80 2.23
N VAL A 433 -13.79 -16.62 3.17
CA VAL A 433 -13.80 -17.29 4.48
C VAL A 433 -15.04 -18.19 4.62
N GLY A 434 -14.81 -19.50 4.69
CA GLY A 434 -15.85 -20.53 4.65
C GLY A 434 -16.48 -20.86 6.01
N ASN A 435 -17.37 -21.87 6.00
CA ASN A 435 -18.19 -22.26 7.14
C ASN A 435 -17.37 -22.64 8.38
N GLY A 436 -17.55 -21.92 9.48
CA GLY A 436 -16.84 -22.15 10.74
C GLY A 436 -15.37 -21.74 10.71
N ALA A 437 -14.90 -21.15 9.60
CA ALA A 437 -13.53 -20.68 9.47
C ALA A 437 -13.32 -19.37 10.24
N ARG A 438 -12.06 -19.12 10.60
CA ARG A 438 -11.65 -17.96 11.39
C ARG A 438 -10.51 -17.20 10.73
N LEU A 439 -10.66 -15.89 10.64
CA LEU A 439 -9.59 -14.98 10.25
C LEU A 439 -9.36 -14.00 11.39
N MET A 440 -8.17 -14.02 11.98
CA MET A 440 -7.84 -13.22 13.15
C MET A 440 -6.56 -12.43 12.91
N MET A 441 -6.63 -11.11 12.99
CA MET A 441 -5.48 -10.22 12.90
C MET A 441 -5.35 -9.42 14.19
N THR A 442 -4.31 -9.69 14.96
CA THR A 442 -4.09 -9.09 16.28
C THR A 442 -2.88 -8.15 16.32
N GLY A 443 -2.10 -8.08 15.24
CA GLY A 443 -0.96 -7.18 15.14
C GLY A 443 -1.34 -5.71 15.17
N SER A 444 -0.44 -4.86 15.67
CA SER A 444 -0.75 -3.47 16.05
C SER A 444 -0.65 -2.43 14.92
N SER A 445 -0.40 -2.84 13.69
CA SER A 445 -0.29 -1.91 12.57
C SER A 445 -0.49 -2.64 11.26
N ASP A 446 -1.10 -1.92 10.33
CA ASP A 446 -1.37 -2.26 8.93
C ASP A 446 -2.62 -3.12 8.61
N PRO A 447 -3.20 -2.92 7.41
CA PRO A 447 -4.47 -3.54 7.03
C PRO A 447 -4.36 -5.03 6.68
N LEU A 448 -5.49 -5.72 6.49
CA LEU A 448 -5.46 -7.07 5.88
C LEU A 448 -4.83 -7.03 4.48
N VAL A 449 -5.22 -6.03 3.69
CA VAL A 449 -4.79 -5.84 2.29
C VAL A 449 -4.26 -4.43 2.07
N THR A 450 -3.09 -4.31 1.43
CA THR A 450 -2.59 -3.05 0.88
C THR A 450 -2.42 -3.13 -0.63
N VAL A 451 -3.01 -2.18 -1.34
CA VAL A 451 -2.86 -1.96 -2.78
C VAL A 451 -2.28 -0.56 -2.98
N ALA A 452 -1.03 -0.45 -3.41
CA ALA A 452 -0.30 0.80 -3.42
C ALA A 452 0.55 1.00 -4.68
N SER A 453 1.04 2.24 -4.86
CA SER A 453 1.99 2.61 -5.92
C SER A 453 1.48 2.29 -7.33
N ALA A 454 0.27 2.77 -7.66
CA ALA A 454 -0.43 2.53 -8.92
C ALA A 454 -0.73 1.04 -9.22
N ALA A 455 -0.84 0.20 -8.19
CA ALA A 455 -1.28 -1.18 -8.33
C ALA A 455 -2.74 -1.25 -8.82
N LYS A 456 -3.07 -2.36 -9.51
CA LYS A 456 -4.42 -2.61 -10.03
C LYS A 456 -4.90 -3.96 -9.53
N LEU A 457 -6.09 -3.97 -8.93
CA LEU A 457 -6.76 -5.19 -8.48
C LEU A 457 -8.12 -5.31 -9.17
N ALA A 458 -8.31 -6.39 -9.93
CA ALA A 458 -9.58 -6.77 -10.55
C ALA A 458 -10.08 -8.07 -9.92
N VAL A 459 -11.29 -8.05 -9.38
CA VAL A 459 -11.88 -9.16 -8.62
C VAL A 459 -13.27 -9.45 -9.17
N GLY A 460 -13.53 -10.70 -9.57
CA GLY A 460 -14.81 -11.09 -10.16
C GLY A 460 -15.98 -11.01 -9.18
N ASN A 461 -15.73 -11.37 -7.92
CA ASN A 461 -16.75 -11.40 -6.87
C ASN A 461 -16.46 -10.36 -5.76
N ALA A 462 -16.34 -10.74 -4.49
CA ALA A 462 -16.15 -9.79 -3.39
C ALA A 462 -14.67 -9.57 -3.04
N LEU A 463 -14.31 -8.38 -2.51
CA LEU A 463 -13.00 -8.20 -1.88
C LEU A 463 -12.86 -9.05 -0.60
N LEU A 464 -13.95 -9.15 0.16
CA LEU A 464 -14.06 -10.09 1.27
C LEU A 464 -15.43 -10.78 1.24
N SER A 465 -15.41 -12.10 1.10
CA SER A 465 -16.59 -12.95 1.26
C SER A 465 -16.50 -13.80 2.52
N GLY A 466 -17.65 -14.02 3.15
CA GLY A 466 -17.75 -14.80 4.39
C GLY A 466 -19.03 -15.62 4.44
N SER A 467 -18.94 -16.89 4.83
CA SER A 467 -20.10 -17.75 5.07
C SER A 467 -19.98 -18.46 6.40
N ASN A 468 -20.87 -18.16 7.35
CA ASN A 468 -20.86 -18.74 8.71
C ASN A 468 -19.49 -18.63 9.40
N ALA A 469 -18.82 -17.48 9.24
CA ALA A 469 -17.44 -17.27 9.66
C ALA A 469 -17.29 -16.24 10.79
N THR A 470 -16.10 -16.20 11.39
CA THR A 470 -15.70 -15.12 12.32
C THR A 470 -14.42 -14.45 11.81
N ILE A 471 -14.50 -13.15 11.61
CA ILE A 471 -13.41 -12.33 11.11
C ILE A 471 -13.18 -11.19 12.11
N THR A 472 -12.03 -11.21 12.76
CA THR A 472 -11.63 -10.18 13.71
C THR A 472 -10.34 -9.55 13.22
N VAL A 473 -10.40 -8.26 12.95
CA VAL A 473 -9.23 -7.47 12.54
C VAL A 473 -9.08 -6.36 13.57
N SER A 474 -8.16 -6.57 14.52
CA SER A 474 -7.84 -5.56 15.54
C SER A 474 -7.02 -4.39 14.97
N THR A 475 -6.73 -4.40 13.67
CA THR A 475 -6.05 -3.32 12.96
C THR A 475 -7.06 -2.24 12.55
N PRO A 476 -6.63 -0.98 12.35
CA PRO A 476 -7.55 0.12 12.06
C PRO A 476 -8.13 0.08 10.64
N THR A 477 -7.76 -0.87 9.77
CA THR A 477 -8.22 -0.87 8.37
C THR A 477 -8.28 -2.28 7.79
N LEU A 478 -9.35 -2.63 7.07
CA LEU A 478 -9.44 -3.90 6.35
C LEU A 478 -8.67 -3.83 5.01
N VAL A 479 -8.96 -2.84 4.16
CA VAL A 479 -8.28 -2.64 2.88
C VAL A 479 -7.80 -1.20 2.75
N ASN A 480 -6.50 -1.03 2.47
CA ASN A 480 -5.89 0.26 2.17
C ASN A 480 -5.55 0.37 0.69
N VAL A 481 -5.95 1.46 0.06
CA VAL A 481 -5.72 1.76 -1.37
C VAL A 481 -5.01 3.11 -1.47
N ALA A 482 -3.79 3.12 -1.98
CA ALA A 482 -2.93 4.30 -1.93
C ALA A 482 -2.16 4.57 -3.23
N GLY A 483 -1.69 5.81 -3.40
CA GLY A 483 -0.74 6.18 -4.46
C GLY A 483 -1.28 5.95 -5.87
N GLY A 484 -2.50 6.41 -6.15
CA GLY A 484 -3.14 6.32 -7.46
C GLY A 484 -3.56 4.90 -7.87
N SER A 485 -3.68 3.99 -6.91
CA SER A 485 -4.04 2.59 -7.17
C SER A 485 -5.53 2.44 -7.46
N SER A 486 -5.91 1.34 -8.13
CA SER A 486 -7.29 1.09 -8.51
C SER A 486 -7.76 -0.32 -8.14
N ILE A 487 -8.94 -0.42 -7.53
CA ILE A 487 -9.65 -1.67 -7.30
C ILE A 487 -10.96 -1.67 -8.11
N THR A 488 -11.24 -2.75 -8.82
CA THR A 488 -12.55 -3.07 -9.37
C THR A 488 -12.98 -4.43 -8.83
N ALA A 489 -14.11 -4.49 -8.15
CA ALA A 489 -14.66 -5.73 -7.60
C ALA A 489 -16.12 -5.89 -7.97
N GLY A 490 -16.67 -7.09 -7.83
CA GLY A 490 -18.11 -7.30 -7.77
C GLY A 490 -18.70 -6.48 -6.62
N SER A 491 -18.33 -6.83 -5.39
CA SER A 491 -18.69 -6.12 -4.16
C SER A 491 -17.46 -5.86 -3.28
N VAL A 492 -17.58 -4.96 -2.31
CA VAL A 492 -16.57 -4.76 -1.27
C VAL A 492 -16.69 -5.88 -0.24
N LEU A 493 -17.89 -6.10 0.29
CA LEU A 493 -18.19 -7.14 1.27
C LEU A 493 -19.39 -7.97 0.82
N ASP A 494 -19.30 -9.29 0.93
CA ASP A 494 -20.44 -10.21 0.80
C ASP A 494 -20.43 -11.23 1.94
N LEU A 495 -21.23 -10.97 2.97
CA LEU A 495 -21.20 -11.72 4.23
C LEU A 495 -22.53 -12.42 4.47
N THR A 496 -22.50 -13.73 4.66
CA THR A 496 -23.64 -14.54 5.08
C THR A 496 -23.34 -15.19 6.43
N ASN A 497 -24.17 -14.96 7.44
CA ASN A 497 -24.01 -15.43 8.83
C ASN A 497 -22.60 -15.22 9.39
N THR A 498 -21.92 -14.15 8.98
CA THR A 498 -20.53 -13.89 9.31
C THR A 498 -20.42 -12.67 10.21
N SER A 499 -19.62 -12.77 11.26
CA SER A 499 -19.28 -11.62 12.11
C SER A 499 -17.96 -11.02 11.63
N LEU A 500 -17.99 -9.76 11.21
CA LEU A 500 -16.82 -8.94 10.90
C LEU A 500 -16.65 -7.86 11.96
N ASP A 501 -15.60 -7.96 12.77
CA ASP A 501 -15.28 -6.98 13.80
C ASP A 501 -13.93 -6.31 13.51
N LEU A 502 -14.00 -5.02 13.14
CA LEU A 502 -12.85 -4.14 12.96
C LEU A 502 -12.61 -3.24 14.20
N GLY A 503 -13.39 -3.42 15.26
CA GLY A 503 -13.42 -2.50 16.40
C GLY A 503 -14.01 -1.13 16.06
N THR A 504 -14.06 -0.24 17.05
CA THR A 504 -14.68 1.09 16.92
C THR A 504 -13.82 2.15 16.21
N SER A 505 -12.59 1.80 15.85
CA SER A 505 -11.65 2.67 15.11
C SER A 505 -11.26 2.06 13.75
N GLY A 506 -11.80 0.89 13.43
CA GLY A 506 -11.51 0.17 12.20
C GLY A 506 -12.25 0.71 10.99
N THR A 507 -11.61 0.71 9.84
CA THR A 507 -12.16 1.21 8.56
C THR A 507 -12.26 0.07 7.56
N VAL A 508 -13.36 -0.07 6.82
CA VAL A 508 -13.46 -1.11 5.78
C VAL A 508 -12.55 -0.76 4.59
N LEU A 509 -12.74 0.43 4.00
CA LEU A 509 -11.92 0.93 2.90
C LEU A 509 -11.23 2.24 3.28
N ASN A 510 -9.90 2.30 3.18
CA ASN A 510 -9.15 3.55 3.29
C ASN A 510 -8.53 3.91 1.94
N LEU A 511 -8.77 5.13 1.45
CA LEU A 511 -8.29 5.61 0.16
C LEU A 511 -7.43 6.86 0.30
N SER A 512 -6.31 6.88 -0.42
CA SER A 512 -5.41 8.02 -0.46
C SER A 512 -4.70 8.21 -1.80
N GLY A 513 -4.22 9.42 -2.04
CA GLY A 513 -3.36 9.75 -3.17
C GLY A 513 -4.02 9.54 -4.54
N GLY A 514 -5.29 9.94 -4.70
CA GLY A 514 -6.01 9.85 -5.98
C GLY A 514 -6.42 8.43 -6.37
N SER A 515 -6.63 7.56 -5.39
CA SER A 515 -6.97 6.15 -5.60
C SER A 515 -8.43 5.94 -5.99
N LYS A 516 -8.72 4.79 -6.62
CA LYS A 516 -10.04 4.49 -7.18
C LYS A 516 -10.56 3.14 -6.70
N VAL A 517 -11.84 3.08 -6.30
CA VAL A 517 -12.55 1.84 -6.01
C VAL A 517 -13.86 1.82 -6.76
N ALA A 518 -14.13 0.74 -7.48
CA ALA A 518 -15.38 0.53 -8.21
C ALA A 518 -16.02 -0.81 -7.87
N THR A 519 -17.35 -0.83 -7.70
CA THR A 519 -18.15 -2.06 -7.60
C THR A 519 -18.99 -2.28 -8.85
N THR A 520 -19.12 -3.54 -9.26
CA THR A 520 -19.76 -3.93 -10.52
C THR A 520 -21.04 -4.76 -10.35
N THR A 521 -21.31 -5.31 -9.16
CA THR A 521 -22.54 -6.05 -8.87
C THR A 521 -23.62 -5.16 -8.25
N ALA A 522 -24.76 -5.77 -7.90
CA ALA A 522 -25.98 -5.06 -7.52
C ALA A 522 -25.97 -4.43 -6.12
N SER A 523 -24.97 -4.68 -5.26
CA SER A 523 -24.82 -4.06 -3.93
C SER A 523 -23.33 -3.94 -3.59
N ALA A 524 -22.89 -2.79 -3.08
CA ALA A 524 -21.49 -2.59 -2.71
C ALA A 524 -21.10 -3.37 -1.45
N ILE A 525 -21.96 -3.37 -0.45
CA ILE A 525 -21.80 -4.14 0.80
C ILE A 525 -23.10 -4.89 1.06
N ARG A 526 -23.01 -6.22 1.08
CA ARG A 526 -24.13 -7.12 1.38
C ARG A 526 -23.83 -7.90 2.65
N ILE A 527 -24.77 -7.89 3.59
CA ILE A 527 -24.68 -8.66 4.84
C ILE A 527 -26.02 -9.31 5.15
N SER A 528 -26.06 -10.64 5.18
CA SER A 528 -27.25 -11.42 5.56
C SER A 528 -26.94 -12.27 6.78
N GLY A 529 -27.59 -12.03 7.92
CA GLY A 529 -27.18 -12.61 9.19
C GLY A 529 -25.91 -11.96 9.76
N GLY A 530 -25.38 -12.51 10.85
CA GLY A 530 -24.11 -12.08 11.42
C GLY A 530 -24.09 -10.61 11.88
N SER A 531 -22.92 -9.97 11.79
CA SER A 531 -22.73 -8.58 12.25
C SER A 531 -21.54 -7.88 11.60
N LEU A 532 -21.57 -6.55 11.58
CA LEU A 532 -20.43 -5.69 11.24
C LEU A 532 -20.21 -4.64 12.33
N THR A 533 -19.01 -4.57 12.88
CA THR A 533 -18.55 -3.45 13.71
C THR A 533 -17.36 -2.77 13.05
N ALA A 534 -17.48 -1.47 12.81
CA ALA A 534 -16.40 -0.62 12.30
C ALA A 534 -16.61 0.83 12.77
N ASP A 535 -15.63 1.69 12.53
CA ASP A 535 -15.74 3.15 12.58
C ASP A 535 -16.47 3.65 11.33
N VAL A 536 -15.95 3.34 10.14
CA VAL A 536 -16.49 3.80 8.85
C VAL A 536 -16.38 2.74 7.75
N LEU A 537 -17.29 2.79 6.77
CA LEU A 537 -17.21 1.93 5.58
C LEU A 537 -16.15 2.43 4.59
N ALA A 538 -16.01 3.76 4.46
CA ALA A 538 -14.99 4.36 3.61
C ALA A 538 -14.39 5.62 4.24
N ARG A 539 -13.06 5.70 4.28
CA ARG A 539 -12.28 6.89 4.62
C ARG A 539 -11.46 7.32 3.41
N THR A 540 -11.36 8.63 3.22
CA THR A 540 -10.62 9.26 2.11
C THR A 540 -9.71 10.36 2.65
N ASP A 541 -8.65 10.72 1.91
CA ASP A 541 -7.71 11.79 2.28
C ASP A 541 -8.05 13.17 1.68
N GLY A 542 -9.14 13.29 0.91
CA GLY A 542 -9.53 14.55 0.27
C GLY A 542 -8.86 14.82 -1.08
N LEU A 543 -7.95 13.96 -1.53
CA LEU A 543 -7.09 14.18 -2.71
C LEU A 543 -7.53 13.32 -3.90
N ALA A 544 -8.58 13.77 -4.59
CA ALA A 544 -9.04 13.25 -5.89
C ALA A 544 -9.30 11.73 -5.94
N ASN A 545 -9.66 11.12 -4.81
CA ASN A 545 -10.06 9.72 -4.79
C ASN A 545 -11.43 9.55 -5.45
N VAL A 546 -11.69 8.37 -6.02
CA VAL A 546 -12.97 8.09 -6.69
C VAL A 546 -13.56 6.80 -6.16
N LEU A 547 -14.75 6.88 -5.56
CA LEU A 547 -15.59 5.73 -5.25
C LEU A 547 -16.75 5.67 -6.24
N THR A 548 -16.76 4.64 -7.09
CA THR A 548 -17.87 4.37 -8.02
C THR A 548 -18.63 3.14 -7.56
N LEU A 549 -19.77 3.36 -6.88
CA LEU A 549 -20.56 2.27 -6.32
C LEU A 549 -21.77 2.01 -7.20
N THR A 550 -21.98 0.75 -7.57
CA THR A 550 -23.17 0.28 -8.27
C THR A 550 -24.12 -0.39 -7.28
N GLY A 551 -25.40 -0.02 -7.32
CA GLY A 551 -26.40 -0.59 -6.41
C GLY A 551 -26.46 0.05 -5.02
N PRO A 552 -27.22 -0.51 -4.07
CA PRO A 552 -27.22 -0.06 -2.69
C PRO A 552 -25.81 -0.09 -2.11
N VAL A 553 -25.45 0.98 -1.38
CA VAL A 553 -24.20 1.05 -0.65
C VAL A 553 -24.19 0.02 0.48
N LEU A 554 -25.33 -0.13 1.15
CA LEU A 554 -25.51 -1.06 2.26
C LEU A 554 -26.83 -1.84 2.08
N ASP A 555 -26.72 -3.15 1.89
CA ASP A 555 -27.86 -4.08 1.78
C ASP A 555 -27.78 -5.11 2.91
N ILE A 556 -28.62 -4.95 3.93
CA ILE A 556 -28.51 -5.68 5.19
C ILE A 556 -29.80 -6.43 5.53
N THR A 557 -29.68 -7.71 5.89
CA THR A 557 -30.83 -8.56 6.24
C THR A 557 -30.53 -9.37 7.48
N ASN A 558 -31.42 -9.38 8.48
CA ASN A 558 -31.28 -10.14 9.72
C ASN A 558 -29.91 -9.95 10.42
N THR A 559 -29.37 -8.73 10.39
CA THR A 559 -28.00 -8.45 10.83
C THR A 559 -27.92 -7.23 11.74
N SER A 560 -26.81 -7.10 12.47
CA SER A 560 -26.50 -5.93 13.30
C SER A 560 -25.26 -5.22 12.77
N VAL A 561 -25.41 -3.96 12.37
CA VAL A 561 -24.32 -3.11 11.90
C VAL A 561 -24.12 -1.94 12.86
N ARG A 562 -22.88 -1.76 13.33
CA ARG A 562 -22.45 -0.64 14.16
C ARG A 562 -21.33 0.13 13.46
N LEU A 563 -21.58 1.41 13.23
CA LEU A 563 -20.64 2.35 12.64
C LEU A 563 -20.54 3.62 13.51
N GLN A 564 -19.49 4.39 13.35
CA GLN A 564 -19.50 5.79 13.72
C GLN A 564 -20.27 6.60 12.66
N ARG A 565 -19.94 6.40 11.38
CA ARG A 565 -20.60 7.02 10.21
C ARG A 565 -20.44 6.15 8.96
N ILE A 566 -21.20 6.40 7.91
CA ILE A 566 -21.12 5.62 6.65
C ILE A 566 -19.78 5.87 5.96
N ASN A 567 -19.43 7.14 5.74
CA ASN A 567 -18.18 7.55 5.12
C ASN A 567 -17.55 8.75 5.83
N GLU A 568 -16.24 8.90 5.65
CA GLU A 568 -15.45 10.01 6.18
C GLU A 568 -14.62 10.65 5.08
N THR A 569 -14.79 11.97 4.94
CA THR A 569 -14.09 12.82 3.98
C THR A 569 -13.61 14.08 4.71
N PRO A 570 -12.38 14.56 4.45
CA PRO A 570 -11.92 15.83 4.99
C PRO A 570 -12.72 17.00 4.42
N ALA A 571 -12.73 18.12 5.16
CA ALA A 571 -13.34 19.36 4.67
C ALA A 571 -12.65 19.82 3.37
N ARG A 572 -13.43 20.35 2.42
CA ARG A 572 -12.96 20.77 1.08
C ARG A 572 -12.30 19.62 0.27
N SER A 573 -12.77 18.39 0.48
CA SER A 573 -12.38 17.23 -0.31
C SER A 573 -12.64 17.45 -1.80
N THR A 574 -11.72 16.95 -2.63
CA THR A 574 -11.85 16.83 -4.09
C THR A 574 -12.23 15.41 -4.52
N ASP A 575 -12.55 14.54 -3.56
CA ASP A 575 -12.96 13.17 -3.81
C ASP A 575 -14.35 13.12 -4.48
N VAL A 576 -14.55 12.09 -5.29
CA VAL A 576 -15.79 11.87 -6.02
C VAL A 576 -16.45 10.59 -5.52
N PHE A 577 -17.69 10.71 -5.03
CA PHE A 577 -18.55 9.59 -4.68
C PHE A 577 -19.64 9.46 -5.74
N ALA A 578 -19.40 8.62 -6.74
CA ALA A 578 -20.31 8.35 -7.82
C ALA A 578 -21.17 7.12 -7.47
N LEU A 579 -22.44 7.34 -7.17
CA LEU A 579 -23.39 6.26 -6.89
C LEU A 579 -24.32 6.04 -8.08
N THR A 580 -24.28 4.83 -8.65
CA THR A 580 -25.15 4.42 -9.76
C THR A 580 -26.32 3.60 -9.20
N LEU A 581 -27.47 4.25 -9.04
CA LEU A 581 -28.72 3.61 -8.58
C LEU A 581 -29.74 3.52 -9.71
N GLY A 582 -30.36 2.34 -9.84
CA GLY A 582 -31.58 2.20 -10.65
C GLY A 582 -32.73 3.03 -10.10
N LEU A 583 -33.81 3.17 -10.88
CA LEU A 583 -35.04 3.83 -10.42
C LEU A 583 -35.53 3.19 -9.12
N ASN A 584 -35.76 4.02 -8.10
CA ASN A 584 -36.21 3.64 -6.75
C ASN A 584 -35.29 2.68 -5.97
N MET A 585 -34.10 2.39 -6.48
CA MET A 585 -33.13 1.60 -5.75
C MET A 585 -32.60 2.43 -4.57
N PRO A 586 -32.63 1.91 -3.33
CA PRO A 586 -32.20 2.69 -2.17
C PRO A 586 -30.68 2.73 -2.02
N VAL A 587 -30.15 3.81 -1.43
CA VAL A 587 -28.76 3.85 -0.93
C VAL A 587 -28.55 2.80 0.16
N ILE A 588 -29.50 2.72 1.10
CA ILE A 588 -29.50 1.74 2.19
C ILE A 588 -30.78 0.91 2.13
N ARG A 589 -30.63 -0.41 1.99
CA ARG A 589 -31.72 -1.38 2.11
C ARG A 589 -31.53 -2.18 3.39
N MET A 590 -32.58 -2.29 4.20
CA MET A 590 -32.53 -3.12 5.40
C MET A 590 -33.84 -3.86 5.67
N SER A 591 -33.73 -5.11 6.12
CA SER A 591 -34.85 -5.96 6.55
C SER A 591 -34.49 -6.72 7.81
N GLY A 592 -35.33 -6.70 8.85
CA GLY A 592 -35.06 -7.39 10.13
C GLY A 592 -33.71 -7.07 10.75
N SER A 593 -33.18 -5.87 10.52
CA SER A 593 -31.79 -5.54 10.86
C SER A 593 -31.71 -4.34 11.79
N THR A 594 -30.59 -4.22 12.50
CA THR A 594 -30.25 -3.05 13.30
C THR A 594 -29.07 -2.30 12.69
N LEU A 595 -29.24 -1.03 12.37
CA LEU A 595 -28.16 -0.13 11.94
C LEU A 595 -27.96 0.96 13.00
N THR A 596 -26.77 1.03 13.59
CA THR A 596 -26.44 2.01 14.62
C THR A 596 -25.25 2.86 14.17
N THR A 597 -25.45 4.17 14.10
CA THR A 597 -24.37 5.16 13.90
C THR A 597 -24.12 5.93 15.20
N THR A 598 -22.85 6.16 15.53
CA THR A 598 -22.47 6.80 16.81
C THR A 598 -21.87 8.18 16.69
N GLY A 599 -21.54 8.63 15.48
CA GLY A 599 -21.05 9.98 15.21
C GLY A 599 -22.13 11.02 15.51
N VAL A 600 -21.84 11.92 16.45
CA VAL A 600 -22.72 13.06 16.74
C VAL A 600 -22.75 13.99 15.53
N ASP A 601 -23.95 14.41 15.16
CA ASP A 601 -24.25 15.26 14.00
C ASP A 601 -23.80 14.67 12.65
N ALA A 602 -23.44 13.39 12.59
CA ALA A 602 -23.14 12.70 11.34
C ALA A 602 -24.45 12.30 10.64
N ASP A 603 -24.63 12.77 9.41
CA ASP A 603 -25.79 12.45 8.60
C ASP A 603 -25.67 11.00 8.09
N LEU A 604 -26.74 10.20 8.20
CA LEU A 604 -26.71 8.80 7.74
C LEU A 604 -26.61 8.72 6.22
N VAL A 605 -27.47 9.46 5.52
CA VAL A 605 -27.41 9.63 4.05
C VAL A 605 -27.37 11.12 3.76
N ALA A 606 -26.34 11.56 3.04
CA ALA A 606 -26.22 12.94 2.57
C ALA A 606 -26.12 12.96 1.05
N VAL A 607 -27.00 13.72 0.39
CA VAL A 607 -27.00 13.90 -1.06
C VAL A 607 -26.86 15.38 -1.35
N GLY A 608 -25.92 15.75 -2.22
CA GLY A 608 -25.83 17.12 -2.68
C GLY A 608 -24.78 17.42 -3.73
N GLY A 609 -24.64 18.70 -4.07
CA GLY A 609 -23.69 19.19 -5.08
C GLY A 609 -24.29 19.43 -6.46
N GLY A 610 -25.58 19.73 -6.57
CA GLY A 610 -26.24 20.00 -7.85
C GLY A 610 -26.55 18.74 -8.66
N VAL A 611 -26.86 17.63 -7.97
CA VAL A 611 -26.97 16.29 -8.56
C VAL A 611 -28.41 15.93 -8.93
N LYS A 612 -28.54 15.09 -9.97
CA LYS A 612 -29.80 14.41 -10.31
C LYS A 612 -29.74 12.95 -9.86
N THR A 613 -30.74 12.47 -9.14
CA THR A 613 -30.78 11.09 -8.62
C THR A 613 -32.07 10.37 -9.01
N THR A 614 -32.00 9.06 -9.25
CA THR A 614 -33.17 8.20 -9.56
C THR A 614 -33.50 7.22 -8.44
N GLY A 615 -32.53 6.95 -7.56
CA GLY A 615 -32.69 6.10 -6.39
C GLY A 615 -33.34 6.80 -5.20
N THR A 616 -33.67 6.01 -4.19
CA THR A 616 -34.18 6.47 -2.88
C THR A 616 -33.05 6.47 -1.85
N ALA A 617 -33.28 7.06 -0.66
CA ALA A 617 -32.26 7.11 0.39
C ALA A 617 -32.27 5.84 1.25
N LEU A 618 -33.41 5.50 1.86
CA LEU A 618 -33.52 4.42 2.84
C LEU A 618 -34.82 3.64 2.65
N THR A 619 -34.70 2.32 2.63
CA THR A 619 -35.83 1.40 2.77
C THR A 619 -35.56 0.47 3.95
N ALA A 620 -36.39 0.54 4.99
CA ALA A 620 -36.33 -0.32 6.16
C ALA A 620 -37.63 -1.12 6.33
N THR A 621 -37.51 -2.44 6.47
CA THR A 621 -38.65 -3.35 6.60
C THR A 621 -38.46 -4.40 7.71
N GLY A 622 -39.52 -5.13 8.05
CA GLY A 622 -39.42 -6.40 8.77
C GLY A 622 -38.89 -6.29 10.20
N SER A 623 -39.35 -5.32 10.99
CA SER A 623 -38.87 -5.03 12.36
C SER A 623 -37.44 -4.47 12.40
N SER A 624 -37.05 -3.71 11.38
CA SER A 624 -35.76 -3.04 11.32
C SER A 624 -35.66 -1.88 12.31
N THR A 625 -34.46 -1.64 12.85
CA THR A 625 -34.16 -0.52 13.76
C THR A 625 -32.99 0.33 13.24
N VAL A 626 -33.20 1.65 13.15
CA VAL A 626 -32.15 2.62 12.77
C VAL A 626 -31.89 3.56 13.93
N ASN A 627 -30.67 3.51 14.48
CA ASN A 627 -30.22 4.41 15.54
C ASN A 627 -29.20 5.40 14.96
N VAL A 628 -29.51 6.69 15.07
CA VAL A 628 -28.64 7.77 14.57
C VAL A 628 -28.39 8.84 15.63
N LYS A 629 -27.24 9.51 15.51
CA LYS A 629 -26.90 10.69 16.31
C LYS A 629 -26.72 11.96 15.47
N GLY A 630 -27.23 11.96 14.24
CA GLY A 630 -27.33 13.11 13.35
C GLY A 630 -28.63 13.04 12.55
N SER A 631 -28.67 13.60 11.33
CA SER A 631 -29.84 13.48 10.46
C SER A 631 -29.93 12.07 9.84
N LEU A 632 -31.15 11.59 9.63
CA LEU A 632 -31.40 10.39 8.82
C LEU A 632 -31.13 10.66 7.34
N LEU A 633 -31.50 11.85 6.87
CA LEU A 633 -31.30 12.28 5.48
C LEU A 633 -30.95 13.78 5.43
N ARG A 634 -29.89 14.13 4.71
CA ARG A 634 -29.59 15.51 4.31
C ARG A 634 -29.68 15.68 2.80
N LEU A 635 -30.39 16.70 2.34
CA LEU A 635 -30.49 17.08 0.93
C LEU A 635 -29.96 18.51 0.73
N ALA A 636 -29.05 18.69 -0.22
CA ALA A 636 -28.49 20.00 -0.57
C ALA A 636 -28.30 20.12 -2.08
N ASP A 637 -29.11 20.94 -2.76
CA ASP A 637 -29.04 21.11 -4.22
C ASP A 637 -29.26 19.78 -5.00
N VAL A 638 -30.42 19.14 -4.76
CA VAL A 638 -30.74 17.81 -5.29
C VAL A 638 -32.01 17.85 -6.13
N THR A 639 -31.97 17.25 -7.32
CA THR A 639 -33.17 16.92 -8.09
C THR A 639 -33.37 15.41 -8.09
N SER A 640 -34.33 14.91 -7.31
CA SER A 640 -34.68 13.49 -7.31
C SER A 640 -35.82 13.20 -8.28
N LEU A 641 -35.60 12.16 -9.09
CA LEU A 641 -36.53 11.57 -10.05
C LEU A 641 -37.14 10.26 -9.53
N ALA A 642 -36.91 9.91 -8.26
CA ALA A 642 -37.50 8.73 -7.65
C ALA A 642 -39.03 8.84 -7.67
N THR A 643 -39.69 7.73 -8.00
CA THR A 643 -41.17 7.66 -7.98
C THR A 643 -41.71 7.17 -6.64
N ASP A 644 -40.85 6.53 -5.84
CA ASP A 644 -41.16 6.06 -4.50
C ASP A 644 -40.70 7.09 -3.46
N PRO A 645 -41.20 7.00 -2.20
CA PRO A 645 -40.72 7.86 -1.13
C PRO A 645 -39.21 7.72 -0.95
N LEU A 646 -38.52 8.85 -0.73
CA LEU A 646 -37.07 8.82 -0.50
C LEU A 646 -36.69 8.04 0.76
N VAL A 647 -37.52 8.12 1.79
CA VAL A 647 -37.40 7.31 3.01
C VAL A 647 -38.68 6.50 3.19
N GLN A 648 -38.52 5.18 3.24
CA GLN A 648 -39.60 4.21 3.39
C GLN A 648 -39.34 3.36 4.63
N LEU A 649 -40.27 3.42 5.58
CA LEU A 649 -40.20 2.68 6.83
C LEU A 649 -41.48 1.84 6.93
N ALA A 650 -41.34 0.52 6.93
CA ALA A 650 -42.45 -0.41 7.09
C ALA A 650 -42.14 -1.37 8.24
N ALA A 651 -43.03 -1.48 9.23
CA ALA A 651 -42.78 -2.24 10.45
C ALA A 651 -41.38 -1.95 11.03
N SER A 652 -41.00 -0.68 11.20
CA SER A 652 -39.61 -0.30 11.53
C SER A 652 -39.55 0.79 12.61
N THR A 653 -38.40 0.89 13.28
CA THR A 653 -38.14 1.89 14.33
C THR A 653 -36.96 2.78 13.94
N VAL A 654 -37.10 4.10 14.10
CA VAL A 654 -36.00 5.06 13.98
C VAL A 654 -35.84 5.82 15.29
N ASN A 655 -34.62 5.84 15.82
CA ASN A 655 -34.24 6.56 17.03
C ASN A 655 -33.12 7.57 16.69
N GLN A 656 -33.45 8.85 16.66
CA GLN A 656 -32.47 9.93 16.60
C GLN A 656 -32.27 10.48 18.02
N THR A 657 -31.01 10.53 18.46
CA THR A 657 -30.65 10.97 19.82
C THR A 657 -29.43 11.88 19.82
N ALA A 658 -29.22 12.63 20.91
CA ALA A 658 -28.00 13.41 21.14
C ALA A 658 -27.63 14.39 20.01
N THR A 659 -28.62 14.92 19.28
CA THR A 659 -28.45 15.94 18.25
C THR A 659 -29.62 16.92 18.24
N ALA A 660 -29.33 18.17 17.85
CA ALA A 660 -30.33 19.20 17.56
C ALA A 660 -30.70 19.27 16.07
N LYS A 661 -30.02 18.50 15.20
CA LYS A 661 -30.34 18.44 13.78
C LYS A 661 -31.72 17.84 13.57
N ALA A 662 -32.40 18.31 12.54
CA ALA A 662 -33.63 17.67 12.08
C ALA A 662 -33.36 16.23 11.60
N LEU A 663 -34.37 15.36 11.72
CA LEU A 663 -34.33 14.02 11.17
C LEU A 663 -34.09 14.06 9.65
N ILE A 664 -34.74 15.01 8.96
CA ILE A 664 -34.47 15.34 7.57
C ILE A 664 -34.10 16.83 7.48
N ASP A 665 -32.89 17.13 6.99
CA ASP A 665 -32.39 18.50 6.81
C ASP A 665 -32.29 18.82 5.31
N VAL A 666 -32.86 19.96 4.91
CA VAL A 666 -32.91 20.40 3.51
C VAL A 666 -32.35 21.80 3.37
N SER A 667 -31.43 21.97 2.43
CA SER A 667 -30.82 23.25 2.08
C SER A 667 -30.66 23.38 0.57
N GLY A 668 -30.37 24.60 0.10
CA GLY A 668 -30.20 24.88 -1.31
C GLY A 668 -31.48 24.65 -2.12
N THR A 669 -31.34 24.31 -3.39
CA THR A 669 -32.48 24.08 -4.30
C THR A 669 -32.76 22.58 -4.46
N THR A 670 -33.77 22.08 -3.75
CA THR A 670 -34.17 20.67 -3.76
C THR A 670 -35.52 20.47 -4.46
N ALA A 671 -35.58 19.56 -5.43
CA ALA A 671 -36.80 19.21 -6.16
C ALA A 671 -37.05 17.70 -6.10
N LEU A 672 -38.24 17.29 -5.66
CA LEU A 672 -38.68 15.91 -5.55
C LEU A 672 -39.84 15.64 -6.51
N THR A 673 -39.70 14.65 -7.38
CA THR A 673 -40.81 14.21 -8.25
C THR A 673 -41.96 13.59 -7.48
N ARG A 674 -41.73 13.06 -6.28
CA ARG A 674 -42.74 12.39 -5.45
C ARG A 674 -42.56 12.69 -3.97
N GLN A 675 -42.82 11.69 -3.13
CA GLN A 675 -42.93 11.81 -1.69
C GLN A 675 -41.56 11.84 -1.00
N LEU A 676 -41.45 12.54 0.13
CA LEU A 676 -40.24 12.53 0.94
C LEU A 676 -40.20 11.34 1.91
N LEU A 677 -41.17 11.24 2.83
CA LEU A 677 -41.15 10.25 3.92
C LEU A 677 -42.47 9.47 4.00
N ALA A 678 -42.38 8.14 4.01
CA ALA A 678 -43.49 7.21 4.23
C ALA A 678 -43.24 6.30 5.44
N LEU A 679 -44.25 6.19 6.31
CA LEU A 679 -44.30 5.33 7.48
C LEU A 679 -45.49 4.40 7.38
N ASP A 680 -45.25 3.12 7.56
CA ASP A 680 -46.28 2.08 7.67
C ASP A 680 -45.98 1.22 8.88
N ASN A 681 -46.89 1.17 9.87
CA ASN A 681 -46.69 0.46 11.13
C ASN A 681 -45.31 0.72 11.76
N SER A 682 -44.87 1.98 11.76
CA SER A 682 -43.49 2.34 12.09
C SER A 682 -43.43 3.44 13.14
N THR A 683 -42.36 3.43 13.94
CA THR A 683 -42.14 4.38 15.04
C THR A 683 -40.92 5.24 14.77
N VAL A 684 -41.04 6.55 14.92
CA VAL A 684 -39.94 7.51 14.83
C VAL A 684 -39.86 8.32 16.11
N THR A 685 -38.70 8.29 16.75
CA THR A 685 -38.36 9.19 17.87
C THR A 685 -37.20 10.08 17.43
N ALA A 686 -37.42 11.39 17.45
CA ALA A 686 -36.44 12.40 17.05
C ALA A 686 -36.19 13.42 18.17
N THR A 687 -34.92 13.64 18.53
CA THR A 687 -34.56 14.74 19.43
C THR A 687 -34.58 16.10 18.74
N GLY A 688 -34.50 16.13 17.40
CA GLY A 688 -34.68 17.33 16.60
C GLY A 688 -36.06 17.41 15.94
N ASN A 689 -36.19 18.32 14.97
CA ASN A 689 -37.39 18.46 14.16
C ASN A 689 -37.56 17.26 13.21
N VAL A 690 -38.77 16.92 12.76
CA VAL A 690 -38.93 15.90 11.70
C VAL A 690 -38.34 16.37 10.37
N LEU A 691 -38.67 17.59 9.97
CA LEU A 691 -38.12 18.23 8.78
C LEU A 691 -37.72 19.66 9.11
N THR A 692 -36.61 20.08 8.53
CA THR A 692 -36.22 21.49 8.54
C THR A 692 -35.72 21.89 7.16
N VAL A 693 -36.30 22.97 6.62
CA VAL A 693 -35.85 23.63 5.39
C VAL A 693 -35.37 25.01 5.78
N ARG A 694 -34.05 25.25 5.70
CA ARG A 694 -33.43 26.51 6.18
C ARG A 694 -32.76 27.24 5.06
N GLY A 695 -32.86 28.57 5.06
CA GLY A 695 -32.08 29.43 4.18
C GLY A 695 -30.57 29.18 4.29
N SER A 696 -29.85 29.39 3.19
CA SER A 696 -28.39 29.35 3.23
C SER A 696 -27.84 30.63 3.86
N LEU A 697 -26.65 30.58 4.49
CA LEU A 697 -25.91 31.74 4.99
C LEU A 697 -25.47 32.73 3.87
N SER A 698 -25.85 32.49 2.61
CA SER A 698 -25.36 33.19 1.41
C SER A 698 -26.43 34.10 0.77
N ASP A 699 -27.45 34.55 1.50
CA ASP A 699 -28.61 35.32 0.99
C ASP A 699 -29.44 34.61 -0.11
N VAL A 700 -29.09 33.39 -0.51
CA VAL A 700 -29.89 32.57 -1.42
C VAL A 700 -30.86 31.74 -0.60
N PRO A 701 -32.19 32.00 -0.68
CA PRO A 701 -33.18 31.24 0.06
C PRO A 701 -33.23 29.80 -0.43
N SER A 702 -33.19 28.85 0.49
CA SER A 702 -33.37 27.44 0.16
C SER A 702 -34.80 27.19 -0.32
N ARG A 703 -34.95 26.33 -1.33
CA ARG A 703 -36.24 26.02 -1.95
C ARG A 703 -36.42 24.52 -1.99
N MET A 704 -37.52 24.03 -1.44
CA MET A 704 -37.95 22.65 -1.59
C MET A 704 -39.24 22.60 -2.42
N THR A 705 -39.22 21.89 -3.54
CA THR A 705 -40.42 21.64 -4.35
C THR A 705 -40.73 20.15 -4.39
N LEU A 706 -42.00 19.77 -4.27
CA LEU A 706 -42.44 18.38 -4.38
C LEU A 706 -43.75 18.22 -5.16
N THR A 707 -43.87 17.12 -5.91
CA THR A 707 -45.08 16.76 -6.68
C THR A 707 -45.87 15.61 -6.03
N GLY A 708 -45.54 15.25 -4.79
CA GLY A 708 -46.26 14.30 -3.95
C GLY A 708 -46.54 14.86 -2.55
N PRO A 709 -47.07 14.04 -1.62
CA PRO A 709 -47.10 14.37 -0.21
C PRO A 709 -45.69 14.55 0.35
N LEU A 710 -45.53 15.41 1.34
CA LEU A 710 -44.30 15.51 2.13
C LEU A 710 -44.17 14.31 3.06
N PHE A 711 -45.26 13.94 3.71
CA PHE A 711 -45.27 12.95 4.78
C PHE A 711 -46.56 12.13 4.75
N VAL A 712 -46.42 10.80 4.85
CA VAL A 712 -47.57 9.90 5.02
C VAL A 712 -47.25 8.89 6.12
N ALA A 713 -48.16 8.75 7.07
CA ALA A 713 -48.12 7.71 8.11
C ALA A 713 -49.40 6.88 8.10
N THR A 714 -49.25 5.56 8.07
CA THR A 714 -50.35 4.59 8.03
C THR A 714 -50.19 3.49 9.08
N ASN A 715 -51.28 2.78 9.36
CA ASN A 715 -51.28 1.50 10.08
C ASN A 715 -50.61 1.56 11.47
N ASN A 716 -51.08 2.47 12.33
CA ASN A 716 -50.59 2.63 13.70
C ASN A 716 -49.14 3.11 13.78
N SER A 717 -48.70 3.88 12.78
CA SER A 717 -47.41 4.56 12.84
C SER A 717 -47.44 5.69 13.89
N GLY A 718 -46.31 5.90 14.56
CA GLY A 718 -46.16 6.92 15.59
C GLY A 718 -44.92 7.77 15.39
N VAL A 719 -45.05 9.08 15.52
CA VAL A 719 -43.92 10.02 15.50
C VAL A 719 -43.89 10.83 16.79
N SER A 720 -42.72 10.90 17.42
CA SER A 720 -42.38 11.80 18.52
C SER A 720 -41.16 12.61 18.13
N SER A 721 -41.24 13.93 18.20
CA SER A 721 -40.18 14.85 17.75
C SER A 721 -40.08 16.09 18.63
N ALA A 722 -39.03 16.90 18.51
CA ALA A 722 -38.99 18.21 19.18
C ALA A 722 -40.01 19.19 18.59
N SER A 723 -39.97 19.38 17.27
CA SER A 723 -41.03 20.02 16.47
C SER A 723 -41.29 19.19 15.21
N GLY A 724 -42.42 19.42 14.55
CA GLY A 724 -42.74 18.70 13.32
C GLY A 724 -41.96 19.24 12.12
N PHE A 725 -42.59 20.14 11.37
CA PHE A 725 -42.06 20.66 10.11
C PHE A 725 -41.72 22.15 10.26
N VAL A 726 -40.46 22.53 10.03
CA VAL A 726 -39.98 23.90 10.22
C VAL A 726 -39.45 24.45 8.90
N ILE A 727 -40.02 25.57 8.45
CA ILE A 727 -39.54 26.35 7.30
C ILE A 727 -39.04 27.69 7.83
N ASP A 728 -37.72 27.89 7.80
CA ASP A 728 -37.09 29.05 8.45
C ASP A 728 -36.10 29.81 7.56
N GLN A 729 -35.57 30.92 8.07
CA GLN A 729 -34.48 31.70 7.47
C GLN A 729 -34.70 32.08 6.00
N GLY A 730 -35.93 32.44 5.63
CA GLY A 730 -36.26 32.84 4.26
C GLY A 730 -36.48 31.68 3.29
N ALA A 731 -36.53 30.43 3.77
CA ALA A 731 -36.74 29.26 2.93
C ALA A 731 -38.16 29.14 2.38
N ALA A 732 -38.33 28.44 1.25
CA ALA A 732 -39.63 28.19 0.64
C ALA A 732 -39.91 26.69 0.46
N LEU A 733 -41.14 26.27 0.81
CA LEU A 733 -41.68 24.95 0.51
C LEU A 733 -42.83 25.08 -0.49
N THR A 734 -42.75 24.36 -1.61
CA THR A 734 -43.78 24.35 -2.66
C THR A 734 -44.29 22.94 -2.94
N GLY A 735 -45.54 22.66 -2.58
CA GLY A 735 -46.25 21.44 -2.93
C GLY A 735 -47.15 21.65 -4.14
N THR A 736 -46.88 20.98 -5.25
CA THR A 736 -47.63 21.15 -6.51
C THR A 736 -48.74 20.12 -6.71
N SER A 737 -48.79 19.09 -5.85
CA SER A 737 -49.82 18.06 -5.88
C SER A 737 -51.14 18.56 -5.27
N PRO A 738 -52.31 18.18 -5.83
CA PRO A 738 -53.60 18.44 -5.19
C PRO A 738 -53.85 17.53 -3.97
N ARG A 739 -52.98 16.55 -3.70
CA ARG A 739 -53.08 15.69 -2.50
C ARG A 739 -52.61 16.44 -1.26
N ASP A 740 -53.08 15.98 -0.10
CA ASP A 740 -52.66 16.53 1.20
C ASP A 740 -51.14 16.44 1.35
N LEU A 741 -50.53 17.52 1.83
CA LEU A 741 -49.08 17.60 2.03
C LEU A 741 -48.64 16.64 3.13
N ILE A 742 -49.42 16.53 4.20
CA ILE A 742 -49.21 15.63 5.32
C ILE A 742 -50.45 14.75 5.42
N ARG A 743 -50.28 13.43 5.62
CA ARG A 743 -51.42 12.51 5.78
C ARG A 743 -51.19 11.53 6.92
N LEU A 744 -52.10 11.50 7.88
CA LEU A 744 -52.12 10.54 8.99
C LEU A 744 -53.34 9.63 8.87
N VAL A 745 -53.12 8.32 8.74
CA VAL A 745 -54.20 7.32 8.68
C VAL A 745 -53.99 6.33 9.83
N THR A 746 -54.90 6.35 10.80
CA THR A 746 -54.80 5.51 12.01
C THR A 746 -53.39 5.62 12.63
N SER A 747 -52.87 6.84 12.75
CA SER A 747 -51.47 7.10 13.13
C SER A 747 -51.39 8.34 14.01
N THR A 748 -50.32 8.46 14.80
CA THR A 748 -50.12 9.55 15.75
C THR A 748 -48.88 10.37 15.42
N PHE A 749 -48.95 11.67 15.72
CA PHE A 749 -47.83 12.58 15.62
C PHE A 749 -47.82 13.49 16.84
N THR A 750 -46.73 13.50 17.59
CA THR A 750 -46.52 14.33 18.77
C THR A 750 -45.27 15.18 18.58
N SER A 751 -45.41 16.49 18.63
CA SER A 751 -44.30 17.45 18.67
C SER A 751 -44.13 18.00 20.09
N GLY A 752 -42.98 17.71 20.70
CA GLY A 752 -42.52 18.17 22.00
C GLY A 752 -43.33 17.70 23.21
N PRO A 753 -42.77 17.85 24.41
CA PRO A 753 -43.51 18.26 25.60
C PRO A 753 -43.33 19.77 25.90
N ALA A 754 -42.46 20.47 25.17
CA ALA A 754 -42.19 21.89 25.38
C ALA A 754 -43.33 22.77 24.83
N ALA A 755 -43.72 23.82 25.58
CA ALA A 755 -44.79 24.73 25.20
C ALA A 755 -44.54 25.50 23.87
N SER A 756 -43.30 25.53 23.39
CA SER A 756 -42.87 26.15 22.14
C SER A 756 -42.77 25.18 20.95
N ALA A 757 -43.12 23.91 21.13
CA ALA A 757 -43.05 22.91 20.06
C ALA A 757 -44.21 23.10 19.06
N ASN A 758 -43.87 23.21 17.78
CA ASN A 758 -44.85 23.40 16.72
C ASN A 758 -45.01 22.13 15.89
N PHE A 759 -46.25 21.76 15.55
CA PHE A 759 -46.49 20.72 14.54
C PHE A 759 -46.00 21.18 13.16
N PHE A 760 -46.28 22.43 12.81
CA PHE A 760 -45.86 23.06 11.56
C PHE A 760 -45.54 24.53 11.82
N GLU A 761 -44.35 24.98 11.43
CA GLU A 761 -43.87 26.35 11.65
C GLU A 761 -43.33 26.96 10.36
N VAL A 762 -43.72 28.21 10.12
CA VAL A 762 -43.15 29.07 9.08
C VAL A 762 -42.63 30.33 9.77
N ALA A 763 -41.33 30.39 9.99
CA ALA A 763 -40.69 31.47 10.73
C ALA A 763 -39.75 32.26 9.83
N SER A 764 -39.75 33.58 9.91
CA SER A 764 -38.76 34.43 9.25
C SER A 764 -38.02 35.23 10.30
N ASP A 765 -36.71 35.43 10.12
CA ASP A 765 -35.99 36.43 10.90
C ASP A 765 -36.60 37.81 10.56
N PRO A 766 -37.08 38.60 11.53
CA PRO A 766 -37.63 39.93 11.30
C PRO A 766 -36.67 40.88 10.55
N LEU A 767 -35.37 40.60 10.61
CA LEU A 767 -34.31 41.37 9.97
C LEU A 767 -33.89 40.79 8.59
N SER A 768 -34.40 39.62 8.19
CA SER A 768 -34.10 39.03 6.89
C SER A 768 -34.87 39.72 5.75
N ALA A 769 -34.17 40.02 4.65
CA ALA A 769 -34.78 40.53 3.43
C ALA A 769 -35.67 39.50 2.73
N THR A 770 -35.46 38.20 2.98
CA THR A 770 -36.25 37.08 2.43
C THR A 770 -37.18 36.51 3.49
N ARG A 771 -38.47 36.40 3.14
CA ARG A 771 -39.50 35.79 3.99
C ARG A 771 -39.62 34.30 3.68
N SER A 772 -39.76 33.52 4.74
CA SER A 772 -40.10 32.11 4.63
C SER A 772 -41.52 31.96 4.09
N ALA A 773 -41.74 30.99 3.20
CA ALA A 773 -43.01 30.84 2.50
C ALA A 773 -43.39 29.38 2.30
N VAL A 774 -44.70 29.11 2.35
CA VAL A 774 -45.26 27.81 2.00
C VAL A 774 -46.37 28.03 0.97
N SER A 775 -46.29 27.32 -0.14
CA SER A 775 -47.30 27.31 -1.20
C SER A 775 -47.71 25.87 -1.47
N ILE A 776 -49.00 25.57 -1.36
CA ILE A 776 -49.53 24.21 -1.58
C ILE A 776 -50.75 24.27 -2.48
N ALA A 777 -50.83 23.32 -3.42
CA ALA A 777 -52.00 23.14 -4.28
C ALA A 777 -53.09 22.28 -3.62
N GLY A 778 -52.71 21.38 -2.71
CA GLY A 778 -53.60 20.54 -1.90
C GLY A 778 -53.88 21.13 -0.51
N ARG A 779 -54.38 20.29 0.40
CA ARG A 779 -54.54 20.64 1.83
C ARG A 779 -53.23 20.44 2.59
N LEU A 780 -53.10 21.08 3.75
CA LEU A 780 -51.92 20.92 4.60
C LEU A 780 -51.90 19.55 5.30
N LEU A 781 -53.03 19.16 5.91
CA LEU A 781 -53.21 17.94 6.69
C LEU A 781 -54.59 17.31 6.39
#